data_AF-A0A2E5HQC0-F1
#
_entry.id   AF-A0A2E5HQC0-F1
#
_cell.length_a   1.000
_cell.length_b   1.000
_cell.length_c   1.000
_cell.angle_alpha   90.00
_cell.angle_beta   90.00
_cell.angle_gamma   90.00
#
_symmetry.space_group_name_H-M   'P 1'
#
loop_
_entity.id
_entity.type
_entity.pdbx_description
1 polymer ?
#
loop_
_entity_poly.entity_id
_entity_poly.type
_entity_poly.pdbx_seq_one_letter_code
_entity_poly.pdbx_strand_id
1 'polypeptide(L)'
;MLTTCGVRHPRSPPLQPADTIMLIETPPLKLTFDDVLLKPAASDVLPSDVSLKTRLTGALELNMPLLSAAMDTVTESFMAVAMAQAGGMGIIHRNMSAEAQAKEVRLAKTGGSAFVLEPVTVSPGRTLGDAVDQMSEQKVSGLMVVDQGVLVGVLTNRDVRFQTSFDSLVSEHMTRDVVTAREGVTVEEAKQLMLKHRIERLPLVDDKQRLIGLVTLRNIEERGLAKMAVTDGRGLLRVGAAIGAGEAHIERAERLVEAGCDVIVIDTAHGHSRKVIDTVAQLRGMFPEQQLIAGNVATAEATRALIEAGANAVKVGVGPGCFAAGTRVLMANATYKNIEDVKPGDRVINMHGEPVNVVEAWCTGVRKVMAINHTASHRETIVTPDHRFFVGDLSSISDTTLASRGYAKVLEQPTRLGQSKLGWMEIGEVTRGVCLSPRHIQFELVEDISIDLRDHAIRQDKQLARYNIEITDSYELGYLFGMFLGDGYAFMARSRNSVQGRVSWYLNRTEEEFAAKLCRCIKEVVGLDVEPSPDKSIINIHLYSLQWARLFSEFGKRENKHLPTKYLCRNPEYLGGLLDGLVDSDGFIGADGRVCFKNTSQSLVELFGVVCQLVHGSFPNARLEPPSAGGLEGVTDDQCREAFVSRLNVTHEKRLLEEHQIIKMLERRELELELPVYDIQVDCPTHSFIANNTIVHNSICTTRVVAGVGVPQLSAIAECAQEANKVGVPIIADGGIRASGDVVKAIAAGASTVMIGNLMAATDEAPGEVVYHGGRAYKGYRGMGSIGAMTQGSRDRYFQQGVAKDKLVPEGVEGRLPCKGPVKAVLHKLLGGLRSGMGYTGSPTIAALQEGARFVRISSAGLRESHVHDVIVSND
;
A
#
# COMPACT_ATOMS: atom_id res chain seq x y z
N MET A 1 63.99 36.19 21.02
CA MET A 1 63.03 35.96 19.91
C MET A 1 62.21 34.72 20.22
N LEU A 2 60.91 34.74 19.90
CA LEU A 2 60.00 33.59 19.72
C LEU A 2 59.79 32.63 20.92
N THR A 3 58.90 33.09 21.80
CA THR A 3 57.77 32.39 22.44
C THR A 3 57.58 30.86 22.29
N THR A 4 57.41 30.25 23.47
CA THR A 4 56.49 29.14 23.83
C THR A 4 55.11 29.21 23.14
N CYS A 5 54.26 28.18 23.05
CA CYS A 5 53.97 27.12 24.04
C CYS A 5 53.22 25.94 23.37
N GLY A 6 53.29 24.73 23.94
CA GLY A 6 52.56 23.55 23.45
C GLY A 6 52.34 22.53 24.57
N VAL A 7 51.14 22.52 25.15
CA VAL A 7 50.78 21.70 26.32
C VAL A 7 50.63 20.22 25.93
N ARG A 8 51.24 19.32 26.70
CA ARG A 8 51.06 17.86 26.54
C ARG A 8 49.74 17.44 27.19
N HIS A 9 48.79 16.93 26.39
CA HIS A 9 47.64 16.21 26.93
C HIS A 9 48.08 14.88 27.58
N PRO A 10 47.42 14.43 28.66
CA PRO A 10 47.69 13.12 29.24
C PRO A 10 47.27 12.01 28.26
N ARG A 11 48.13 11.00 28.10
CA ARG A 11 47.82 9.82 27.27
C ARG A 11 46.76 8.97 27.98
N SER A 12 45.65 8.72 27.31
CA SER A 12 44.67 7.70 27.70
C SER A 12 45.36 6.34 27.88
N PRO A 13 44.94 5.49 28.82
CA PRO A 13 45.42 4.12 28.89
C PRO A 13 45.04 3.36 27.62
N PRO A 14 45.84 2.37 27.18
CA PRO A 14 45.51 1.56 26.02
C PRO A 14 44.21 0.79 26.29
N LEU A 15 43.25 0.91 25.37
CA LEU A 15 42.04 0.08 25.36
C LEU A 15 42.46 -1.40 25.29
N GLN A 16 41.98 -2.20 26.24
CA GLN A 16 42.04 -3.64 26.10
C GLN A 16 41.20 -4.07 24.89
N PRO A 17 41.58 -5.11 24.13
CA PRO A 17 40.70 -5.67 23.11
C PRO A 17 39.45 -6.19 23.80
N ALA A 18 38.29 -5.62 23.49
CA ALA A 18 37.02 -6.15 23.93
C ALA A 18 36.69 -7.36 23.05
N ASP A 19 36.79 -8.56 23.63
CA ASP A 19 36.20 -9.78 23.07
C ASP A 19 34.67 -9.61 23.06
N THR A 20 34.12 -9.01 22.01
CA THR A 20 32.67 -8.88 21.81
C THR A 20 32.28 -8.81 20.34
N ILE A 21 32.79 -9.75 19.53
CA ILE A 21 31.99 -10.22 18.39
C ILE A 21 30.82 -10.97 19.02
N MET A 22 29.60 -10.44 18.90
CA MET A 22 28.42 -11.09 19.45
C MET A 22 28.29 -12.49 18.84
N LEU A 23 28.26 -13.51 19.70
CA LEU A 23 27.70 -14.81 19.34
C LEU A 23 26.26 -14.56 18.88
N ILE A 24 25.91 -15.05 17.69
CA ILE A 24 24.55 -14.99 17.16
C ILE A 24 23.72 -16.03 17.92
N GLU A 25 23.29 -15.70 19.13
CA GLU A 25 22.17 -16.39 19.77
C GLU A 25 20.93 -16.17 18.90
N THR A 26 20.22 -17.25 18.57
CA THR A 26 18.98 -17.15 17.80
C THR A 26 17.94 -16.38 18.63
N PRO A 27 17.47 -15.20 18.19
CA PRO A 27 16.56 -14.39 18.99
C PRO A 27 15.23 -15.13 19.22
N PRO A 28 14.59 -14.95 20.39
CA PRO A 28 13.34 -15.63 20.70
C PRO A 28 12.24 -15.21 19.73
N LEU A 29 11.50 -16.20 19.21
CA LEU A 29 10.40 -16.01 18.25
C LEU A 29 9.39 -14.97 18.77
N LYS A 30 9.12 -13.95 17.95
CA LYS A 30 8.12 -12.91 18.19
C LYS A 30 6.95 -13.08 17.21
N LEU A 31 5.73 -12.82 17.68
CA LEU A 31 4.49 -13.11 16.95
C LEU A 31 3.69 -11.83 16.67
N THR A 32 2.91 -11.84 15.58
CA THR A 32 1.87 -10.85 15.30
C THR A 32 0.47 -11.47 15.45
N PHE A 33 -0.59 -10.70 15.19
CA PHE A 33 -1.98 -11.16 15.37
C PHE A 33 -2.32 -12.39 14.51
N ASP A 34 -1.76 -12.51 13.31
CA ASP A 34 -2.02 -13.61 12.38
C ASP A 34 -1.33 -14.93 12.73
N ASP A 35 -0.30 -14.91 13.59
CA ASP A 35 0.38 -16.13 14.01
C ASP A 35 -0.41 -16.91 15.08
N VAL A 36 -1.54 -16.38 15.57
CA VAL A 36 -2.31 -16.97 16.68
C VAL A 36 -3.83 -16.94 16.48
N LEU A 37 -4.49 -17.91 17.09
CA LEU A 37 -5.91 -17.89 17.42
C LEU A 37 -6.11 -17.92 18.95
N LEU A 38 -7.30 -17.52 19.40
CA LEU A 38 -7.74 -17.75 20.77
C LEU A 38 -8.36 -19.15 20.88
N LYS A 39 -7.92 -19.90 21.88
CA LYS A 39 -8.50 -21.21 22.22
C LYS A 39 -9.87 -20.98 22.90
N PRO A 40 -10.96 -21.59 22.40
CA PRO A 40 -12.23 -21.59 23.11
C PRO A 40 -12.12 -22.25 24.49
N ALA A 41 -12.95 -21.80 25.43
CA ALA A 41 -13.02 -22.31 26.79
C ALA A 41 -14.48 -22.61 27.18
N ALA A 42 -14.68 -23.31 28.31
CA ALA A 42 -16.01 -23.46 28.90
C ALA A 42 -16.60 -22.08 29.24
N SER A 43 -17.88 -21.87 28.92
CA SER A 43 -18.52 -20.57 29.05
C SER A 43 -20.00 -20.71 29.41
N ASP A 44 -20.36 -20.15 30.57
CA ASP A 44 -21.73 -19.86 30.96
C ASP A 44 -22.10 -18.38 30.66
N VAL A 45 -21.29 -17.69 29.85
CA VAL A 45 -21.34 -16.23 29.65
C VAL A 45 -21.79 -15.92 28.21
N LEU A 46 -22.94 -15.27 28.08
CA LEU A 46 -23.44 -14.83 26.78
C LEU A 46 -22.76 -13.52 26.33
N PRO A 47 -22.53 -13.30 25.01
CA PRO A 47 -21.97 -12.05 24.48
C PRO A 47 -22.74 -10.77 24.85
N SER A 48 -24.03 -10.87 25.15
CA SER A 48 -24.86 -9.78 25.67
C SER A 48 -24.43 -9.31 27.07
N ASP A 49 -23.92 -10.24 27.88
CA ASP A 49 -23.81 -10.10 29.32
C ASP A 49 -22.39 -9.64 29.74
N VAL A 50 -21.43 -9.71 28.82
CA VAL A 50 -20.04 -9.30 29.09
C VAL A 50 -19.92 -7.79 29.33
N SER A 51 -19.06 -7.44 30.29
CA SER A 51 -18.65 -6.06 30.54
C SER A 51 -17.42 -5.71 29.70
N LEU A 52 -17.57 -4.71 28.84
CA LEU A 52 -16.47 -4.12 28.05
C LEU A 52 -15.76 -2.98 28.80
N LYS A 53 -16.11 -2.74 30.08
CA LYS A 53 -15.46 -1.73 30.89
C LYS A 53 -13.98 -2.05 31.08
N THR A 54 -13.15 -1.01 31.01
CA THR A 54 -11.69 -1.14 31.17
C THR A 54 -11.09 0.14 31.75
N ARG A 55 -9.84 0.05 32.19
CA ARG A 55 -9.04 1.19 32.65
C ARG A 55 -8.17 1.71 31.53
N LEU A 56 -8.32 2.98 31.17
CA LEU A 56 -7.36 3.69 30.31
C LEU A 56 -6.12 4.09 31.12
N THR A 57 -6.32 4.51 32.37
CA THR A 57 -5.29 4.77 33.37
C THR A 57 -5.77 4.29 34.73
N GLY A 58 -4.93 4.34 35.77
CA GLY A 58 -5.33 3.98 37.14
C GLY A 58 -6.54 4.75 37.69
N ALA A 59 -6.81 5.96 37.20
CA ALA A 59 -7.91 6.82 37.66
C ALA A 59 -9.02 7.06 36.61
N LEU A 60 -8.92 6.50 35.40
CA LEU A 60 -9.85 6.75 34.30
C LEU A 60 -10.34 5.45 33.66
N GLU A 61 -11.64 5.18 33.81
CA GLU A 61 -12.34 4.07 33.18
C GLU A 61 -13.06 4.47 31.90
N LEU A 62 -13.13 3.54 30.95
CA LEU A 62 -13.93 3.62 29.73
C LEU A 62 -15.01 2.53 29.75
N ASN A 63 -16.12 2.76 29.06
CA ASN A 63 -17.19 1.77 28.88
C ASN A 63 -16.97 0.83 27.67
N MET A 64 -16.00 1.14 26.81
CA MET A 64 -15.44 0.24 25.80
C MET A 64 -13.91 0.43 25.67
N PRO A 65 -13.14 -0.60 25.27
CA PRO A 65 -11.68 -0.54 25.27
C PRO A 65 -11.09 0.04 23.98
N LEU A 66 -11.75 1.03 23.37
CA LEU A 66 -11.37 1.58 22.05
C LEU A 66 -11.03 3.07 22.11
N LEU A 67 -9.92 3.43 21.45
CA LEU A 67 -9.45 4.80 21.25
C LEU A 67 -9.31 5.11 19.76
N SER A 68 -9.62 6.35 19.35
CA SER A 68 -9.26 6.83 18.00
C SER A 68 -7.85 7.44 18.02
N ALA A 69 -7.05 7.13 17.00
CA ALA A 69 -5.64 7.53 16.96
C ALA A 69 -5.45 9.04 16.80
N ALA A 70 -4.35 9.55 17.38
CA ALA A 70 -3.98 10.97 17.37
C ALA A 70 -3.38 11.41 16.02
N MET A 71 -4.19 11.32 14.96
CA MET A 71 -3.80 11.60 13.57
C MET A 71 -4.73 12.66 12.97
N ASP A 72 -4.16 13.51 12.11
CA ASP A 72 -4.87 14.62 11.45
C ASP A 72 -5.87 14.20 10.36
N THR A 73 -5.91 12.91 10.04
CA THR A 73 -6.93 12.26 9.20
C THR A 73 -7.85 11.32 9.99
N VAL A 74 -7.84 11.43 11.33
CA VAL A 74 -8.63 10.56 12.23
C VAL A 74 -9.36 11.32 13.33
N THR A 75 -8.68 12.13 14.16
CA THR A 75 -9.27 12.64 15.41
C THR A 75 -9.14 14.15 15.63
N GLU A 76 -10.20 14.86 15.29
CA GLU A 76 -10.55 16.21 15.80
C GLU A 76 -11.79 16.10 16.73
N SER A 77 -12.40 17.22 17.12
CA SER A 77 -13.52 17.25 18.08
C SER A 77 -14.71 16.36 17.71
N PHE A 78 -15.15 16.30 16.45
CA PHE A 78 -16.28 15.46 16.04
C PHE A 78 -16.05 13.96 16.32
N MET A 79 -14.91 13.42 15.90
CA MET A 79 -14.51 12.04 16.22
C MET A 79 -14.38 11.84 17.74
N ALA A 80 -13.77 12.78 18.46
CA ALA A 80 -13.61 12.68 19.90
C ALA A 80 -14.96 12.63 20.65
N VAL A 81 -15.94 13.45 20.23
CA VAL A 81 -17.31 13.44 20.74
C VAL A 81 -17.98 12.09 20.47
N ALA A 82 -17.93 11.60 19.22
CA ALA A 82 -18.55 10.34 18.84
C ALA A 82 -17.96 9.14 19.61
N MET A 83 -16.64 9.09 19.76
CA MET A 83 -15.94 8.07 20.54
C MET A 83 -16.33 8.10 22.02
N ALA A 84 -16.37 9.28 22.63
CA ALA A 84 -16.72 9.43 24.04
C ALA A 84 -18.21 9.15 24.31
N GLN A 85 -19.12 9.51 23.40
CA GLN A 85 -20.54 9.14 23.46
C GLN A 85 -20.76 7.62 23.32
N ALA A 86 -20.00 6.95 22.45
CA ALA A 86 -20.03 5.50 22.27
C ALA A 86 -19.41 4.72 23.45
N GLY A 87 -18.63 5.41 24.30
CA GLY A 87 -18.09 4.90 25.56
C GLY A 87 -16.58 4.67 25.60
N GLY A 88 -15.85 5.12 24.57
CA GLY A 88 -14.39 5.12 24.53
C GLY A 88 -13.85 6.53 24.70
N MET A 89 -12.80 6.88 23.97
CA MET A 89 -12.23 8.23 23.96
C MET A 89 -11.51 8.51 22.64
N GLY A 90 -11.61 9.74 22.13
CA GLY A 90 -10.72 10.22 21.06
C GLY A 90 -9.52 10.96 21.61
N ILE A 91 -8.36 10.79 20.97
CA ILE A 91 -7.14 11.56 21.26
C ILE A 91 -6.91 12.58 20.14
N ILE A 92 -7.10 13.87 20.43
CA ILE A 92 -6.93 14.95 19.46
C ILE A 92 -5.46 15.07 19.03
N HIS A 93 -5.21 15.11 17.72
CA HIS A 93 -3.86 15.22 17.15
C HIS A 93 -3.18 16.57 17.43
N ARG A 94 -1.86 16.64 17.16
CA ARG A 94 -1.02 17.81 17.48
C ARG A 94 -0.49 18.62 16.29
N ASN A 95 -0.83 18.24 15.07
CA ASN A 95 -0.56 18.99 13.82
C ASN A 95 -1.44 20.26 13.70
N MET A 96 -1.42 21.11 14.72
CA MET A 96 -2.08 22.42 14.80
C MET A 96 -1.46 23.25 15.94
N SER A 97 -1.80 24.54 16.09
CA SER A 97 -1.28 25.35 17.21
C SER A 97 -1.76 24.83 18.58
N ALA A 98 -1.13 25.26 19.67
CA ALA A 98 -1.54 24.83 21.01
C ALA A 98 -2.92 25.39 21.37
N GLU A 99 -3.23 26.61 20.91
CA GLU A 99 -4.52 27.29 21.05
C GLU A 99 -5.62 26.60 20.24
N ALA A 100 -5.32 26.21 19.00
CA ALA A 100 -6.24 25.45 18.15
C ALA A 100 -6.54 24.08 18.76
N GLN A 101 -5.53 23.37 19.26
CA GLN A 101 -5.72 22.07 19.92
C GLN A 101 -6.51 22.21 21.23
N ALA A 102 -6.27 23.28 22.00
CA ALA A 102 -7.05 23.63 23.17
C ALA A 102 -8.49 24.04 22.81
N LYS A 103 -8.73 24.66 21.65
CA LYS A 103 -10.08 24.87 21.10
C LYS A 103 -10.74 23.52 20.86
N GLU A 104 -10.13 22.62 20.08
CA GLU A 104 -10.67 21.28 19.81
C GLU A 104 -10.97 20.47 21.08
N VAL A 105 -10.13 20.58 22.13
CA VAL A 105 -10.43 20.01 23.45
C VAL A 105 -11.70 20.61 24.03
N ARG A 106 -11.83 21.95 24.11
CA ARG A 106 -13.06 22.60 24.61
C ARG A 106 -14.27 22.21 23.78
N LEU A 107 -14.15 22.15 22.45
CA LEU A 107 -15.19 21.70 21.53
C LEU A 107 -15.59 20.24 21.83
N ALA A 108 -14.65 19.34 22.09
CA ALA A 108 -14.94 17.95 22.43
C ALA A 108 -15.58 17.79 23.83
N LYS A 109 -15.07 18.50 24.84
CA LYS A 109 -15.66 18.54 26.20
C LYS A 109 -17.12 19.01 26.15
N THR A 110 -17.41 19.99 25.31
CA THR A 110 -18.75 20.61 25.17
C THR A 110 -19.65 19.97 24.10
N GLY A 111 -19.12 19.23 23.12
CA GLY A 111 -19.87 18.68 21.99
C GLY A 111 -20.76 17.47 22.32
N GLY A 112 -20.59 16.84 23.50
CA GLY A 112 -21.59 15.92 24.06
C GLY A 112 -22.49 16.54 25.13
N SER A 113 -22.25 17.81 25.46
CA SER A 113 -23.33 18.65 25.94
C SER A 113 -24.10 19.20 24.73
N ALA A 114 -25.32 19.70 24.90
CA ALA A 114 -26.30 19.78 23.81
C ALA A 114 -26.06 20.88 22.75
N PHE A 115 -24.82 21.39 22.67
CA PHE A 115 -24.40 22.60 21.97
C PHE A 115 -23.80 22.28 20.58
N VAL A 116 -24.42 22.83 19.54
CA VAL A 116 -23.83 22.99 18.20
C VAL A 116 -22.86 24.16 18.28
N LEU A 117 -21.58 23.92 17.96
CA LEU A 117 -20.51 24.90 18.18
C LEU A 117 -20.37 25.89 17.01
N GLU A 118 -20.71 25.46 15.80
CA GLU A 118 -20.84 26.31 14.62
C GLU A 118 -22.30 26.25 14.13
N PRO A 119 -23.23 26.96 14.80
CA PRO A 119 -24.59 27.08 14.33
C PRO A 119 -24.63 27.77 12.97
N VAL A 120 -25.49 27.31 12.07
CA VAL A 120 -25.63 27.92 10.74
C VAL A 120 -26.10 29.36 10.90
N THR A 121 -25.29 30.30 10.38
CA THR A 121 -25.54 31.74 10.49
C THR A 121 -25.95 32.38 9.16
N VAL A 122 -26.66 33.50 9.25
CA VAL A 122 -27.01 34.34 8.10
C VAL A 122 -26.84 35.82 8.46
N SER A 123 -26.52 36.66 7.46
CA SER A 123 -26.44 38.11 7.66
C SER A 123 -27.84 38.74 7.66
N PRO A 124 -28.12 39.77 8.49
CA PRO A 124 -29.39 40.51 8.47
C PRO A 124 -29.72 41.19 7.12
N GLY A 125 -28.70 41.40 6.26
CA GLY A 125 -28.83 42.02 4.95
C GLY A 125 -28.95 41.04 3.76
N ARG A 126 -29.07 39.72 4.01
CA ARG A 126 -29.43 38.75 2.95
C ARG A 126 -30.95 38.72 2.74
N THR A 127 -31.36 38.20 1.59
CA THR A 127 -32.79 37.99 1.28
C THR A 127 -33.33 36.78 2.04
N LEU A 128 -34.65 36.73 2.20
CA LEU A 128 -35.32 35.57 2.77
C LEU A 128 -35.19 34.33 1.88
N GLY A 129 -35.07 34.50 0.56
CA GLY A 129 -34.77 33.43 -0.40
C GLY A 129 -33.43 32.77 -0.12
N ASP A 130 -32.35 33.56 -0.04
CA ASP A 130 -31.00 33.06 0.31
C ASP A 130 -31.02 32.25 1.62
N ALA A 131 -31.80 32.71 2.60
CA ALA A 131 -31.95 32.05 3.89
C ALA A 131 -32.70 30.70 3.78
N VAL A 132 -33.76 30.61 2.97
CA VAL A 132 -34.49 29.35 2.72
C VAL A 132 -33.64 28.33 2.00
N ASP A 133 -32.91 28.76 0.97
CA ASP A 133 -32.00 27.88 0.23
C ASP A 133 -30.89 27.35 1.14
N GLN A 134 -30.27 28.22 1.93
CA GLN A 134 -29.27 27.84 2.93
C GLN A 134 -29.83 26.87 3.99
N MET A 135 -31.09 27.05 4.42
CA MET A 135 -31.77 26.12 5.34
C MET A 135 -32.02 24.75 4.71
N SER A 136 -32.37 24.72 3.41
CA SER A 136 -32.60 23.50 2.63
C SER A 136 -31.31 22.73 2.39
N GLU A 137 -30.27 23.39 1.87
CA GLU A 137 -28.95 22.83 1.58
C GLU A 137 -28.31 22.22 2.83
N GLN A 138 -28.32 22.97 3.94
CA GLN A 138 -27.69 22.56 5.20
C GLN A 138 -28.63 21.74 6.10
N LYS A 139 -29.86 21.48 5.65
CA LYS A 139 -30.90 20.68 6.34
C LYS A 139 -31.20 21.17 7.76
N VAL A 140 -31.16 22.48 7.98
CA VAL A 140 -31.43 23.12 9.27
C VAL A 140 -32.79 23.81 9.29
N SER A 141 -33.50 23.72 10.43
CA SER A 141 -34.85 24.26 10.62
C SER A 141 -34.88 25.68 11.20
N GLY A 142 -33.71 26.33 11.29
CA GLY A 142 -33.54 27.74 11.63
C GLY A 142 -32.07 28.17 11.54
N LEU A 143 -31.86 29.48 11.37
CA LEU A 143 -30.57 30.15 11.21
C LEU A 143 -30.39 31.18 12.33
N MET A 144 -29.15 31.34 12.81
CA MET A 144 -28.80 32.43 13.71
C MET A 144 -28.47 33.67 12.88
N VAL A 145 -29.10 34.81 13.15
CA VAL A 145 -28.83 36.04 12.41
C VAL A 145 -27.71 36.79 13.12
N VAL A 146 -26.58 36.98 12.43
CA VAL A 146 -25.37 37.59 12.99
C VAL A 146 -24.93 38.79 12.18
N ASP A 147 -24.51 39.84 12.87
CA ASP A 147 -23.86 41.01 12.28
C ASP A 147 -22.48 41.20 12.91
N GLN A 148 -21.44 41.20 12.06
CA GLN A 148 -20.02 41.24 12.50
C GLN A 148 -19.67 40.25 13.64
N GLY A 149 -20.34 39.10 13.67
CA GLY A 149 -20.18 38.04 14.69
C GLY A 149 -21.04 38.21 15.95
N VAL A 150 -21.72 39.34 16.13
CA VAL A 150 -22.69 39.57 17.21
C VAL A 150 -24.03 38.95 16.83
N LEU A 151 -24.68 38.25 17.77
CA LEU A 151 -26.02 37.70 17.57
C LEU A 151 -27.06 38.83 17.59
N VAL A 152 -27.79 39.03 16.49
CA VAL A 152 -28.79 40.11 16.34
C VAL A 152 -30.22 39.60 16.12
N GLY A 153 -30.39 38.30 15.94
CA GLY A 153 -31.71 37.66 15.85
C GLY A 153 -31.65 36.16 15.59
N VAL A 154 -32.82 35.54 15.48
CA VAL A 154 -32.98 34.16 15.00
C VAL A 154 -34.08 34.10 13.94
N LEU A 155 -33.85 33.32 12.89
CA LEU A 155 -34.84 33.02 11.85
C LEU A 155 -35.16 31.52 11.90
N THR A 156 -36.43 31.15 11.83
CA THR A 156 -36.88 29.76 11.94
C THR A 156 -37.88 29.40 10.85
N ASN A 157 -38.10 28.09 10.63
CA ASN A 157 -39.15 27.61 9.74
C ASN A 157 -40.54 28.23 10.03
N ARG A 158 -40.84 28.71 11.24
CA ARG A 158 -42.14 29.34 11.55
C ARG A 158 -42.26 30.73 10.92
N ASP A 159 -41.15 31.46 10.87
CA ASP A 159 -41.09 32.85 10.41
C ASP A 159 -41.17 32.95 8.88
N VAL A 160 -40.70 31.90 8.19
CA VAL A 160 -40.68 31.81 6.72
C VAL A 160 -41.91 31.10 6.12
N ARG A 161 -42.50 30.11 6.82
CA ARG A 161 -43.53 29.19 6.27
C ARG A 161 -44.81 29.86 5.73
N PHE A 162 -45.09 31.10 6.12
CA PHE A 162 -46.28 31.84 5.70
C PHE A 162 -45.97 33.07 4.83
N GLN A 163 -44.72 33.24 4.40
CA GLN A 163 -44.30 34.38 3.58
C GLN A 163 -44.65 34.17 2.10
N THR A 164 -45.11 35.23 1.45
CA THR A 164 -45.55 35.22 0.04
C THR A 164 -44.55 35.87 -0.92
N SER A 165 -43.51 36.53 -0.41
CA SER A 165 -42.36 37.06 -1.16
C SER A 165 -41.08 36.73 -0.39
N PHE A 166 -40.04 36.36 -1.14
CA PHE A 166 -38.73 35.96 -0.60
C PHE A 166 -37.63 37.01 -0.83
N ASP A 167 -37.97 38.14 -1.47
CA ASP A 167 -37.03 39.22 -1.82
C ASP A 167 -36.74 40.18 -0.64
N SER A 168 -37.57 40.13 0.40
CA SER A 168 -37.42 40.91 1.64
C SER A 168 -36.23 40.46 2.48
N LEU A 169 -35.68 41.33 3.32
CA LEU A 169 -34.46 41.05 4.08
C LEU A 169 -34.73 40.16 5.29
N VAL A 170 -33.76 39.31 5.65
CA VAL A 170 -33.78 38.50 6.89
C VAL A 170 -34.07 39.35 8.13
N SER A 171 -33.53 40.57 8.19
CA SER A 171 -33.74 41.50 9.32
C SER A 171 -35.19 41.99 9.51
N GLU A 172 -36.06 41.83 8.52
CA GLU A 172 -37.48 42.17 8.61
C GLU A 172 -38.31 41.06 9.29
N HIS A 173 -37.85 39.80 9.18
CA HIS A 173 -38.58 38.61 9.63
C HIS A 173 -37.97 37.90 10.84
N MET A 174 -36.72 38.22 11.21
CA MET A 174 -36.05 37.60 12.34
C MET A 174 -36.66 37.99 13.70
N THR A 175 -36.72 37.04 14.63
CA THR A 175 -36.99 37.33 16.04
C THR A 175 -35.76 38.01 16.66
N ARG A 176 -35.94 39.23 17.17
CA ARG A 176 -34.87 40.08 17.73
C ARG A 176 -34.61 39.85 19.22
N ASP A 177 -35.65 39.54 19.99
CA ASP A 177 -35.53 39.21 21.42
C ASP A 177 -35.15 37.73 21.58
N VAL A 178 -33.86 37.46 21.45
CA VAL A 178 -33.32 36.10 21.50
C VAL A 178 -32.90 35.78 22.92
N VAL A 179 -33.57 34.80 23.54
CA VAL A 179 -33.12 34.20 24.80
C VAL A 179 -31.80 33.48 24.55
N THR A 180 -30.74 33.92 25.20
CA THR A 180 -29.39 33.35 25.11
C THR A 180 -28.93 32.77 26.44
N ALA A 181 -27.84 32.00 26.41
CA ALA A 181 -27.07 31.62 27.58
C ALA A 181 -25.58 31.92 27.39
N ARG A 182 -24.82 31.99 28.48
CA ARG A 182 -23.37 32.25 28.45
C ARG A 182 -22.56 30.96 28.26
N GLU A 183 -21.31 31.12 27.88
CA GLU A 183 -20.31 30.05 27.93
C GLU A 183 -20.31 29.38 29.32
N GLY A 184 -20.24 28.04 29.34
CA GLY A 184 -20.23 27.25 30.57
C GLY A 184 -21.59 26.86 31.16
N VAL A 185 -22.72 27.27 30.57
CA VAL A 185 -24.06 26.82 31.01
C VAL A 185 -24.19 25.29 30.95
N THR A 186 -24.76 24.68 31.99
CA THR A 186 -24.97 23.22 32.02
C THR A 186 -26.19 22.81 31.17
N VAL A 187 -26.27 21.52 30.82
CA VAL A 187 -27.43 21.00 30.05
C VAL A 187 -28.73 21.06 30.85
N GLU A 188 -28.70 20.91 32.17
CA GLU A 188 -29.92 21.05 32.98
C GLU A 188 -30.35 22.51 33.08
N GLU A 189 -29.45 23.47 33.26
CA GLU A 189 -29.77 24.90 33.19
C GLU A 189 -30.30 25.32 31.81
N ALA A 190 -29.67 24.84 30.73
CA ALA A 190 -30.13 25.06 29.37
C ALA A 190 -31.55 24.50 29.17
N LYS A 191 -31.81 23.28 29.65
CA LYS A 191 -33.15 22.65 29.62
C LYS A 191 -34.18 23.44 30.44
N GLN A 192 -33.81 23.95 31.62
CA GLN A 192 -34.69 24.81 32.43
C GLN A 192 -35.00 26.13 31.71
N LEU A 193 -34.00 26.77 31.09
CA LEU A 193 -34.21 27.97 30.25
C LEU A 193 -35.12 27.68 29.06
N MET A 194 -34.88 26.58 28.34
CA MET A 194 -35.66 26.17 27.18
C MET A 194 -37.12 25.84 27.54
N LEU A 195 -37.35 25.15 28.66
CA LEU A 195 -38.69 24.87 29.19
C LEU A 195 -39.40 26.15 29.65
N LYS A 196 -38.71 27.01 30.42
CA LYS A 196 -39.26 28.28 30.93
C LYS A 196 -39.68 29.22 29.82
N HIS A 197 -38.86 29.36 28.79
CA HIS A 197 -39.10 30.26 27.65
C HIS A 197 -39.82 29.58 26.47
N ARG A 198 -40.09 28.26 26.56
CA ARG A 198 -40.76 27.43 25.53
C ARG A 198 -40.09 27.48 24.15
N ILE A 199 -38.76 27.41 24.14
CA ILE A 199 -37.91 27.50 22.95
C ILE A 199 -37.21 26.17 22.65
N GLU A 200 -37.14 25.81 21.37
CA GLU A 200 -36.47 24.59 20.87
C GLU A 200 -34.96 24.83 20.57
N ARG A 201 -34.52 26.09 20.63
CA ARG A 201 -33.18 26.59 20.31
C ARG A 201 -32.77 27.64 21.35
N LEU A 202 -31.58 27.51 21.93
CA LEU A 202 -31.02 28.46 22.91
C LEU A 202 -29.56 28.79 22.49
N PRO A 203 -29.33 29.94 21.83
CA PRO A 203 -27.99 30.33 21.39
C PRO A 203 -27.05 30.64 22.55
N LEU A 204 -25.77 30.33 22.37
CA LEU A 204 -24.71 30.71 23.29
C LEU A 204 -23.98 31.96 22.82
N VAL A 205 -23.71 32.86 23.77
CA VAL A 205 -22.94 34.08 23.53
C VAL A 205 -21.81 34.28 24.53
N ASP A 206 -20.74 34.95 24.08
CA ASP A 206 -19.68 35.47 24.95
C ASP A 206 -20.13 36.75 25.69
N ASP A 207 -19.25 37.29 26.55
CA ASP A 207 -19.48 38.56 27.26
C ASP A 207 -19.68 39.78 26.32
N LYS A 208 -19.36 39.65 25.03
CA LYS A 208 -19.51 40.68 23.99
C LYS A 208 -20.71 40.41 23.06
N GLN A 209 -21.63 39.52 23.44
CA GLN A 209 -22.81 39.09 22.66
C GLN A 209 -22.45 38.43 21.31
N ARG A 210 -21.23 37.93 21.15
CA ARG A 210 -20.83 37.17 19.96
C ARG A 210 -21.33 35.75 20.05
N LEU A 211 -21.86 35.24 18.95
CA LEU A 211 -22.37 33.87 18.88
C LEU A 211 -21.21 32.87 18.95
N ILE A 212 -21.24 32.00 19.97
CA ILE A 212 -20.22 30.95 20.21
C ILE A 212 -20.79 29.52 20.16
N GLY A 213 -22.11 29.37 19.99
CA GLY A 213 -22.77 28.07 19.90
C GLY A 213 -24.29 28.12 19.97
N LEU A 214 -24.94 26.96 20.05
CA LEU A 214 -26.40 26.81 20.05
C LEU A 214 -26.85 25.48 20.68
N VAL A 215 -27.65 25.52 21.75
CA VAL A 215 -28.38 24.34 22.22
C VAL A 215 -29.59 24.08 21.34
N THR A 216 -29.87 22.81 21.04
CA THR A 216 -31.16 22.39 20.47
C THR A 216 -31.82 21.31 21.32
N LEU A 217 -33.16 21.29 21.32
CA LEU A 217 -33.93 20.30 22.10
C LEU A 217 -33.61 18.87 21.67
N ARG A 218 -33.46 18.65 20.36
CA ARG A 218 -33.05 17.37 19.76
C ARG A 218 -31.72 16.85 20.34
N ASN A 219 -30.73 17.72 20.51
CA ASN A 219 -29.43 17.32 21.08
C ASN A 219 -29.55 16.93 22.58
N ILE A 220 -30.49 17.53 23.32
CA ILE A 220 -30.79 17.15 24.71
C ILE A 220 -31.44 15.75 24.74
N GLU A 221 -32.36 15.47 23.82
CA GLU A 221 -33.05 14.17 23.71
C GLU A 221 -32.09 13.05 23.28
N GLU A 222 -31.24 13.29 22.29
CA GLU A 222 -30.21 12.33 21.84
C GLU A 222 -29.22 11.98 22.97
N ARG A 223 -28.92 12.92 23.87
CA ARG A 223 -28.12 12.67 25.08
C ARG A 223 -28.81 11.72 26.07
N GLY A 224 -30.14 11.77 26.19
CA GLY A 224 -30.91 10.85 27.04
C GLY A 224 -30.80 9.38 26.64
N LEU A 225 -30.39 9.10 25.39
CA LEU A 225 -30.19 7.76 24.85
C LEU A 225 -28.74 7.25 25.02
N ALA A 226 -27.78 8.12 25.36
CA ALA A 226 -26.34 7.82 25.38
C ALA A 226 -25.87 7.18 26.70
N LYS A 227 -26.48 6.06 27.13
CA LYS A 227 -26.17 5.35 28.39
C LYS A 227 -24.70 4.88 28.53
N MET A 228 -23.94 4.84 27.44
CA MET A 228 -22.53 4.40 27.42
C MET A 228 -21.53 5.56 27.50
N ALA A 229 -21.97 6.83 27.48
CA ALA A 229 -21.06 7.96 27.36
C ALA A 229 -20.05 8.04 28.53
N VAL A 230 -18.79 8.33 28.21
CA VAL A 230 -17.73 8.54 29.21
C VAL A 230 -17.63 10.03 29.52
N THR A 231 -17.95 10.41 30.76
CA THR A 231 -17.91 11.80 31.24
C THR A 231 -16.96 11.99 32.43
N ASP A 232 -16.55 13.24 32.64
CA ASP A 232 -15.86 13.67 33.86
C ASP A 232 -16.84 13.90 35.02
N GLY A 233 -16.32 14.27 36.19
CA GLY A 233 -17.13 14.52 37.40
C GLY A 233 -18.10 15.72 37.30
N ARG A 234 -18.00 16.55 36.24
CA ARG A 234 -18.94 17.64 35.93
C ARG A 234 -19.99 17.22 34.90
N GLY A 235 -19.92 15.99 34.39
CA GLY A 235 -20.80 15.50 33.33
C GLY A 235 -20.45 16.02 31.93
N LEU A 236 -19.25 16.55 31.70
CA LEU A 236 -18.73 16.85 30.36
C LEU A 236 -18.10 15.58 29.77
N LEU A 237 -18.10 15.41 28.44
CA LEU A 237 -17.44 14.25 27.82
C LEU A 237 -15.95 14.22 28.19
N ARG A 238 -15.34 13.03 28.21
CA ARG A 238 -13.88 12.92 28.35
C ARG A 238 -13.18 12.92 27.00
N VAL A 239 -12.05 13.61 26.93
CA VAL A 239 -11.21 13.70 25.73
C VAL A 239 -9.73 13.70 26.09
N GLY A 240 -8.91 13.08 25.25
CA GLY A 240 -7.45 13.17 25.35
C GLY A 240 -6.86 14.03 24.24
N ALA A 241 -5.61 14.45 24.40
CA ALA A 241 -4.88 15.22 23.39
C ALA A 241 -3.40 14.80 23.36
N ALA A 242 -2.82 14.73 22.16
CA ALA A 242 -1.42 14.36 21.98
C ALA A 242 -0.46 15.56 22.07
N ILE A 243 0.75 15.33 22.55
CA ILE A 243 1.87 16.28 22.55
C ILE A 243 3.16 15.59 22.10
N GLY A 244 4.18 16.38 21.76
CA GLY A 244 5.55 15.89 21.54
C GLY A 244 6.35 15.88 22.84
N ALA A 245 7.68 15.90 22.73
CA ALA A 245 8.60 15.89 23.88
C ALA A 245 9.56 17.10 23.88
N GLY A 246 9.86 17.63 25.06
CA GLY A 246 10.68 18.84 25.30
C GLY A 246 9.88 20.09 25.68
N GLU A 247 10.58 21.16 26.08
CA GLU A 247 10.01 22.38 26.68
C GLU A 247 8.83 22.99 25.92
N ALA A 248 8.92 23.11 24.58
CA ALA A 248 7.84 23.65 23.74
C ALA A 248 6.52 22.85 23.81
N HIS A 249 6.55 21.61 24.30
CA HIS A 249 5.37 20.78 24.54
C HIS A 249 4.87 20.83 25.98
N ILE A 250 5.67 21.36 26.92
CA ILE A 250 5.22 21.68 28.28
C ILE A 250 4.19 22.80 28.22
N GLU A 251 4.53 23.94 27.60
CA GLU A 251 3.62 25.11 27.42
C GLU A 251 2.31 24.74 26.67
N ARG A 252 2.38 23.74 25.78
CA ARG A 252 1.20 23.15 25.13
C ARG A 252 0.39 22.29 26.11
N ALA A 253 1.04 21.48 26.94
CA ALA A 253 0.38 20.71 27.98
C ALA A 253 -0.37 21.60 28.96
N GLU A 254 0.21 22.73 29.41
CA GLU A 254 -0.46 23.69 30.31
C GLU A 254 -1.80 24.16 29.72
N ARG A 255 -1.79 24.66 28.48
CA ARG A 255 -3.02 25.07 27.76
C ARG A 255 -4.05 23.94 27.59
N LEU A 256 -3.60 22.69 27.45
CA LEU A 256 -4.49 21.53 27.33
C LEU A 256 -5.10 21.16 28.69
N VAL A 257 -4.35 21.25 29.79
CA VAL A 257 -4.87 21.10 31.17
C VAL A 257 -5.90 22.20 31.46
N GLU A 258 -5.58 23.46 31.14
CA GLU A 258 -6.51 24.60 31.27
C GLU A 258 -7.78 24.45 30.43
N ALA A 259 -7.68 23.86 29.24
CA ALA A 259 -8.83 23.50 28.40
C ALA A 259 -9.67 22.35 28.96
N GLY A 260 -9.23 21.70 30.03
CA GLY A 260 -9.92 20.59 30.68
C GLY A 260 -9.71 19.23 30.01
N CYS A 261 -8.58 19.04 29.33
CA CYS A 261 -8.19 17.75 28.74
C CYS A 261 -8.04 16.67 29.83
N ASP A 262 -8.73 15.54 29.68
CA ASP A 262 -8.70 14.47 30.67
C ASP A 262 -7.39 13.68 30.65
N VAL A 263 -6.74 13.56 29.48
CA VAL A 263 -5.55 12.73 29.29
C VAL A 263 -4.58 13.35 28.28
N ILE A 264 -3.32 13.51 28.68
CA ILE A 264 -2.26 13.99 27.79
C ILE A 264 -1.45 12.78 27.30
N VAL A 265 -1.29 12.68 25.99
CA VAL A 265 -0.55 11.58 25.33
C VAL A 265 0.77 12.10 24.79
N ILE A 266 1.89 11.77 25.43
CA ILE A 266 3.22 12.03 24.91
C ILE A 266 3.46 11.05 23.76
N ASP A 267 3.35 11.53 22.52
CA ASP A 267 3.29 10.75 21.29
C ASP A 267 4.55 10.99 20.43
N THR A 268 5.44 9.99 20.45
CA THR A 268 6.73 9.96 19.76
C THR A 268 6.95 8.62 19.04
N ALA A 269 7.83 8.58 18.04
CA ALA A 269 8.20 7.32 17.40
C ALA A 269 9.01 6.41 18.35
N HIS A 270 9.83 7.00 19.23
CA HIS A 270 10.66 6.28 20.20
C HIS A 270 10.50 6.84 21.62
N GLY A 271 9.55 6.25 22.35
CA GLY A 271 9.22 6.62 23.72
C GLY A 271 10.33 6.34 24.74
N HIS A 272 11.28 5.45 24.45
CA HIS A 272 12.42 5.18 25.35
C HIS A 272 13.52 6.26 25.26
N SER A 273 13.35 7.30 24.44
CA SER A 273 14.31 8.40 24.37
C SER A 273 14.34 9.22 25.66
N ARG A 274 15.54 9.67 26.07
CA ARG A 274 15.73 10.44 27.30
C ARG A 274 14.84 11.70 27.36
N LYS A 275 14.66 12.38 26.21
CA LYS A 275 13.77 13.55 26.06
C LYS A 275 12.32 13.26 26.46
N VAL A 276 11.81 12.06 26.14
CA VAL A 276 10.45 11.64 26.52
C VAL A 276 10.37 11.37 28.02
N ILE A 277 11.33 10.61 28.56
CA ILE A 277 11.42 10.31 30.01
C ILE A 277 11.44 11.61 30.83
N ASP A 278 12.31 12.56 30.48
CA ASP A 278 12.41 13.85 31.18
C ASP A 278 11.11 14.68 31.03
N THR A 279 10.46 14.64 29.85
CA THR A 279 9.16 15.32 29.64
C THR A 279 8.06 14.72 30.52
N VAL A 280 7.98 13.39 30.64
CA VAL A 280 7.00 12.70 31.49
C VAL A 280 7.22 13.04 32.96
N ALA A 281 8.48 13.01 33.42
CA ALA A 281 8.84 13.36 34.80
C ALA A 281 8.53 14.83 35.13
N GLN A 282 8.82 15.75 34.21
CA GLN A 282 8.49 17.17 34.35
C GLN A 282 6.98 17.40 34.43
N LEU A 283 6.20 16.81 33.52
CA LEU A 283 4.73 16.92 33.52
C LEU A 283 4.10 16.28 34.76
N ARG A 284 4.63 15.16 35.27
CA ARG A 284 4.19 14.57 36.53
C ARG A 284 4.46 15.50 37.73
N GLY A 285 5.61 16.17 37.74
CA GLY A 285 5.96 17.14 38.78
C GLY A 285 5.09 18.41 38.75
N MET A 286 4.76 18.91 37.55
CA MET A 286 3.92 20.09 37.36
C MET A 286 2.42 19.81 37.56
N PHE A 287 1.94 18.65 37.13
CA PHE A 287 0.53 18.26 37.15
C PHE A 287 0.33 16.88 37.79
N PRO A 288 0.46 16.75 39.13
CA PRO A 288 0.43 15.45 39.82
C PRO A 288 -0.83 14.62 39.57
N GLU A 289 -1.99 15.27 39.43
CA GLU A 289 -3.29 14.62 39.18
C GLU A 289 -3.58 14.35 37.69
N GLN A 290 -2.86 14.99 36.77
CA GLN A 290 -3.13 14.87 35.34
C GLN A 290 -2.80 13.47 34.86
N GLN A 291 -3.69 12.91 34.05
CA GLN A 291 -3.48 11.58 33.47
C GLN A 291 -2.54 11.69 32.27
N LEU A 292 -1.42 10.97 32.33
CA LEU A 292 -0.35 10.96 31.33
C LEU A 292 -0.23 9.57 30.70
N ILE A 293 -0.31 9.50 29.38
CA ILE A 293 0.03 8.33 28.57
C ILE A 293 1.35 8.64 27.85
N ALA A 294 2.29 7.71 27.81
CA ALA A 294 3.55 7.91 27.07
C ALA A 294 3.87 6.77 26.10
N GLY A 295 4.46 7.10 24.95
CA GLY A 295 4.89 6.13 23.95
C GLY A 295 5.49 6.73 22.67
N ASN A 296 5.80 5.93 21.66
CA ASN A 296 5.58 4.47 21.60
C ASN A 296 6.77 3.66 22.10
N VAL A 297 6.48 2.52 22.72
CA VAL A 297 7.47 1.52 23.12
C VAL A 297 7.14 0.15 22.52
N ALA A 298 8.09 -0.78 22.56
CA ALA A 298 7.90 -2.14 22.08
C ALA A 298 8.62 -3.20 22.95
N THR A 299 9.17 -2.81 24.11
CA THR A 299 9.91 -3.70 25.02
C THR A 299 9.56 -3.43 26.48
N ALA A 300 9.86 -4.40 27.34
CA ALA A 300 9.64 -4.30 28.79
C ALA A 300 10.47 -3.18 29.44
N GLU A 301 11.73 -3.01 29.05
CA GLU A 301 12.64 -2.01 29.63
C GLU A 301 12.12 -0.59 29.37
N ALA A 302 11.70 -0.33 28.12
CA ALA A 302 11.11 0.93 27.71
C ALA A 302 9.78 1.22 28.42
N THR A 303 8.99 0.17 28.67
CA THR A 303 7.76 0.25 29.45
C THR A 303 8.03 0.62 30.90
N ARG A 304 8.99 -0.05 31.55
CA ARG A 304 9.43 0.26 32.92
C ARG A 304 9.92 1.70 33.04
N ALA A 305 10.79 2.14 32.15
CA ALA A 305 11.37 3.49 32.18
C ALA A 305 10.31 4.60 32.11
N LEU A 306 9.23 4.41 31.33
CA LEU A 306 8.13 5.38 31.27
C LEU A 306 7.23 5.35 32.51
N ILE A 307 7.04 4.18 33.12
CA ILE A 307 6.29 4.05 34.38
C ILE A 307 7.07 4.71 35.52
N GLU A 308 8.37 4.44 35.63
CA GLU A 308 9.27 5.07 36.62
C GLU A 308 9.35 6.59 36.45
N ALA A 309 9.25 7.10 35.21
CA ALA A 309 9.13 8.53 34.94
C ALA A 309 7.77 9.15 35.38
N GLY A 310 6.76 8.32 35.64
CA GLY A 310 5.44 8.75 36.12
C GLY A 310 4.31 8.72 35.07
N ALA A 311 4.42 7.93 34.00
CA ALA A 311 3.29 7.68 33.09
C ALA A 311 2.21 6.82 33.79
N ASN A 312 0.93 7.17 33.62
CA ASN A 312 -0.20 6.40 34.17
C ASN A 312 -0.68 5.29 33.24
N ALA A 313 -0.24 5.28 31.98
CA ALA A 313 -0.38 4.19 31.03
C ALA A 313 0.70 4.29 29.93
N VAL A 314 0.97 3.17 29.26
CA VAL A 314 2.03 3.08 28.24
C VAL A 314 1.45 2.69 26.87
N LYS A 315 1.81 3.42 25.82
CA LYS A 315 1.37 3.16 24.43
C LYS A 315 2.40 2.30 23.68
N VAL A 316 1.95 1.18 23.14
CA VAL A 316 2.79 0.08 22.66
C VAL A 316 2.60 -0.16 21.15
N GLY A 317 3.69 -0.10 20.39
CA GLY A 317 3.74 -0.47 18.98
C GLY A 317 4.73 0.36 18.15
N VAL A 318 5.63 -0.31 17.43
CA VAL A 318 6.58 0.31 16.48
C VAL A 318 6.48 -0.46 15.16
N GLY A 319 6.06 0.20 14.07
CA GLY A 319 5.28 -0.41 12.97
C GLY A 319 5.99 -1.45 12.08
N PRO A 320 5.28 -2.43 11.48
CA PRO A 320 5.86 -3.56 10.68
C PRO A 320 6.04 -3.32 9.16
N GLY A 321 7.08 -3.94 8.54
CA GLY A 321 7.43 -3.90 7.09
C GLY A 321 7.59 -5.30 6.43
N CYS A 322 7.59 -5.39 5.08
CA CYS A 322 6.90 -6.53 4.40
C CYS A 322 7.40 -7.09 3.01
N PHE A 323 8.68 -7.26 2.66
CA PHE A 323 9.08 -8.03 1.42
C PHE A 323 10.10 -9.16 1.71
N ALA A 324 10.12 -10.29 0.99
CA ALA A 324 11.05 -11.41 1.27
C ALA A 324 12.44 -11.33 0.61
N ALA A 325 13.48 -11.90 1.24
CA ALA A 325 14.81 -12.10 0.65
C ALA A 325 14.73 -12.88 -0.68
N GLY A 326 15.59 -12.54 -1.63
CA GLY A 326 15.55 -13.07 -3.00
C GLY A 326 14.47 -12.43 -3.88
N THR A 327 13.65 -11.50 -3.37
CA THR A 327 12.73 -10.68 -4.19
C THR A 327 13.55 -9.88 -5.20
N ARG A 328 13.31 -10.09 -6.50
CA ARG A 328 14.11 -9.46 -7.56
C ARG A 328 13.54 -8.10 -7.92
N VAL A 329 14.13 -7.04 -7.38
CA VAL A 329 13.77 -5.65 -7.71
C VAL A 329 14.30 -5.32 -9.11
N LEU A 330 13.44 -4.76 -9.97
CA LEU A 330 13.83 -4.33 -11.32
C LEU A 330 14.52 -2.96 -11.24
N MET A 331 15.76 -2.94 -11.68
CA MET A 331 16.64 -1.78 -11.67
C MET A 331 16.42 -0.92 -12.91
N ALA A 332 16.76 0.37 -12.84
CA ALA A 332 16.55 1.35 -13.91
C ALA A 332 17.33 1.07 -15.21
N ASN A 333 18.35 0.22 -15.14
CA ASN A 333 19.16 -0.27 -16.26
C ASN A 333 18.66 -1.62 -16.81
N ALA A 334 17.42 -2.01 -16.51
CA ALA A 334 16.80 -3.29 -16.87
C ALA A 334 17.50 -4.55 -16.34
N THR A 335 18.38 -4.43 -15.34
CA THR A 335 18.88 -5.58 -14.57
C THR A 335 17.99 -5.84 -13.34
N TYR A 336 18.26 -6.92 -12.62
CA TYR A 336 17.63 -7.18 -11.33
C TYR A 336 18.67 -7.20 -10.23
N LYS A 337 18.25 -6.76 -9.06
CA LYS A 337 18.99 -6.91 -7.81
C LYS A 337 18.08 -7.62 -6.82
N ASN A 338 18.61 -8.54 -6.02
CA ASN A 338 17.81 -9.04 -4.93
C ASN A 338 17.58 -7.90 -3.93
N ILE A 339 16.42 -7.87 -3.28
CA ILE A 339 16.02 -6.76 -2.42
C ILE A 339 16.99 -6.54 -1.24
N GLU A 340 17.63 -7.60 -0.76
CA GLU A 340 18.68 -7.57 0.26
C GLU A 340 19.97 -6.84 -0.18
N ASP A 341 20.21 -6.78 -1.49
CA ASP A 341 21.39 -6.15 -2.08
C ASP A 341 21.12 -4.70 -2.52
N VAL A 342 19.85 -4.28 -2.60
CA VAL A 342 19.45 -2.90 -2.94
C VAL A 342 19.92 -1.92 -1.86
N LYS A 343 20.39 -0.75 -2.29
CA LYS A 343 21.05 0.25 -1.44
C LYS A 343 20.55 1.67 -1.73
N PRO A 344 20.63 2.60 -0.74
CA PRO A 344 20.49 4.03 -0.98
C PRO A 344 21.29 4.48 -2.21
N GLY A 345 20.65 5.23 -3.12
CA GLY A 345 21.25 5.73 -4.36
C GLY A 345 21.22 4.76 -5.55
N ASP A 346 20.80 3.50 -5.38
CA ASP A 346 20.42 2.66 -6.52
C ASP A 346 19.20 3.27 -7.24
N ARG A 347 18.99 2.93 -8.52
CA ARG A 347 17.80 3.35 -9.27
C ARG A 347 16.95 2.15 -9.66
N VAL A 348 15.64 2.22 -9.41
CA VAL A 348 14.65 1.16 -9.65
C VAL A 348 13.51 1.69 -10.51
N ILE A 349 12.70 0.79 -11.07
CA ILE A 349 11.56 1.18 -11.90
C ILE A 349 10.29 1.33 -11.03
N ASN A 350 9.59 2.46 -11.14
CA ASN A 350 8.33 2.74 -10.42
C ASN A 350 7.12 2.05 -11.08
N MET A 351 5.93 2.18 -10.47
CA MET A 351 4.70 1.59 -11.02
C MET A 351 4.21 2.17 -12.37
N HIS A 352 4.71 3.34 -12.79
CA HIS A 352 4.48 3.92 -14.12
C HIS A 352 5.59 3.52 -15.11
N GLY A 353 6.53 2.68 -14.68
CA GLY A 353 7.65 2.21 -15.49
C GLY A 353 8.74 3.27 -15.72
N GLU A 354 8.85 4.25 -14.81
CA GLU A 354 9.85 5.33 -14.85
C GLU A 354 10.98 5.06 -13.84
N PRO A 355 12.23 5.47 -14.10
CA PRO A 355 13.37 5.21 -13.23
C PRO A 355 13.46 6.20 -12.06
N VAL A 356 13.24 5.71 -10.85
CA VAL A 356 13.23 6.46 -9.57
C VAL A 356 14.42 6.06 -8.70
N ASN A 357 14.86 6.93 -7.81
CA ASN A 357 15.97 6.65 -6.90
C ASN A 357 15.47 5.91 -5.66
N VAL A 358 16.22 4.91 -5.22
CA VAL A 358 16.09 4.32 -3.90
C VAL A 358 16.66 5.33 -2.91
N VAL A 359 15.80 5.86 -2.05
CA VAL A 359 16.20 6.75 -0.95
C VAL A 359 16.93 5.92 0.09
N GLU A 360 16.37 4.77 0.48
CA GLU A 360 16.89 3.89 1.52
C GLU A 360 16.48 2.41 1.30
N ALA A 361 17.22 1.47 1.91
CA ALA A 361 16.99 0.02 1.84
C ALA A 361 17.61 -0.71 3.05
N TRP A 362 16.91 -1.68 3.64
CA TRP A 362 17.30 -2.37 4.90
C TRP A 362 16.53 -3.70 5.09
N CYS A 363 16.88 -4.47 6.14
CA CYS A 363 16.17 -5.69 6.58
C CYS A 363 15.12 -5.38 7.67
N THR A 364 13.90 -5.90 7.52
CA THR A 364 12.73 -5.65 8.41
C THR A 364 12.38 -6.81 9.36
N GLY A 365 13.09 -7.95 9.31
CA GLY A 365 12.86 -9.11 10.18
C GLY A 365 13.03 -10.45 9.45
N VAL A 366 12.35 -11.50 9.92
CA VAL A 366 12.21 -12.82 9.26
C VAL A 366 10.73 -13.20 9.25
N ARG A 367 10.19 -13.73 8.15
CA ARG A 367 8.76 -14.09 7.99
C ARG A 367 8.56 -15.31 7.09
N LYS A 368 7.41 -15.97 7.25
CA LYS A 368 6.91 -17.02 6.34
C LYS A 368 6.68 -16.48 4.94
N VAL A 369 6.97 -17.31 3.94
CA VAL A 369 6.89 -16.95 2.52
C VAL A 369 6.08 -17.95 1.70
N MET A 370 5.70 -17.53 0.49
CA MET A 370 4.99 -18.33 -0.50
C MET A 370 5.61 -18.10 -1.88
N ALA A 371 5.61 -19.12 -2.71
CA ALA A 371 5.95 -19.05 -4.12
C ALA A 371 4.71 -18.68 -4.94
N ILE A 372 4.88 -17.78 -5.90
CA ILE A 372 3.95 -17.56 -7.01
C ILE A 372 4.64 -17.85 -8.34
N ASN A 373 3.99 -18.64 -9.20
CA ASN A 373 4.38 -18.79 -10.60
C ASN A 373 3.53 -17.83 -11.42
N HIS A 374 4.14 -17.06 -12.31
CA HIS A 374 3.45 -16.04 -13.10
C HIS A 374 4.17 -15.75 -14.42
N THR A 375 3.43 -15.30 -15.43
CA THR A 375 3.90 -15.18 -16.82
C THR A 375 4.86 -14.02 -17.11
N ALA A 376 5.79 -13.75 -16.18
CA ALA A 376 6.78 -12.69 -16.26
C ALA A 376 8.03 -12.98 -15.41
N SER A 377 8.11 -14.12 -14.72
CA SER A 377 9.34 -14.58 -14.06
C SER A 377 9.56 -16.03 -14.42
N HIS A 378 10.77 -16.34 -14.81
CA HIS A 378 11.12 -17.71 -15.17
C HIS A 378 11.29 -18.64 -13.95
N ARG A 379 11.35 -18.08 -12.73
CA ARG A 379 11.46 -18.82 -11.46
C ARG A 379 10.27 -18.50 -10.57
N GLU A 380 9.89 -19.45 -9.72
CA GLU A 380 9.01 -19.22 -8.57
C GLU A 380 9.43 -17.94 -7.85
N THR A 381 8.49 -17.01 -7.75
CA THR A 381 8.69 -15.73 -7.09
C THR A 381 8.30 -15.87 -5.63
N ILE A 382 9.30 -15.80 -4.75
CA ILE A 382 9.11 -15.94 -3.31
C ILE A 382 8.73 -14.60 -2.70
N VAL A 383 7.56 -14.54 -2.06
CA VAL A 383 6.92 -13.31 -1.56
C VAL A 383 6.26 -13.58 -0.20
N THR A 384 5.97 -12.54 0.60
CA THR A 384 5.15 -12.71 1.80
C THR A 384 3.66 -12.68 1.43
N PRO A 385 2.78 -13.44 2.11
CA PRO A 385 1.35 -13.48 1.77
C PRO A 385 0.62 -12.15 1.95
N ASP A 386 1.02 -11.35 2.94
CA ASP A 386 0.46 -10.06 3.28
C ASP A 386 0.94 -8.91 2.37
N HIS A 387 1.82 -9.19 1.41
CA HIS A 387 2.35 -8.17 0.52
C HIS A 387 1.33 -7.75 -0.54
N ARG A 388 1.22 -6.44 -0.79
CA ARG A 388 0.23 -5.86 -1.71
C ARG A 388 0.76 -5.69 -3.13
N PHE A 389 0.14 -6.42 -4.04
CA PHE A 389 0.40 -6.35 -5.47
C PHE A 389 -0.73 -5.58 -6.16
N PHE A 390 -0.43 -4.88 -7.25
CA PHE A 390 -1.46 -4.29 -8.09
C PHE A 390 -2.01 -5.37 -9.01
N VAL A 391 -3.29 -5.71 -8.83
CA VAL A 391 -3.92 -6.87 -9.47
C VAL A 391 -5.26 -6.54 -10.10
N GLY A 392 -5.67 -7.40 -11.04
CA GLY A 392 -7.03 -7.46 -11.55
C GLY A 392 -7.84 -8.54 -10.83
N ASP A 393 -8.93 -8.16 -10.16
CA ASP A 393 -9.91 -9.06 -9.57
C ASP A 393 -10.77 -9.74 -10.65
N LEU A 394 -10.69 -11.07 -10.70
CA LEU A 394 -11.43 -11.93 -11.62
C LEU A 394 -12.20 -13.03 -10.88
N SER A 395 -12.28 -12.95 -9.55
CA SER A 395 -12.93 -13.92 -8.67
C SER A 395 -14.36 -14.24 -9.10
N SER A 396 -15.10 -13.21 -9.52
CA SER A 396 -16.51 -13.26 -9.91
C SER A 396 -16.80 -13.64 -11.38
N ILE A 397 -15.78 -13.93 -12.19
CA ILE A 397 -15.92 -14.13 -13.66
C ILE A 397 -15.63 -15.59 -14.02
N SER A 398 -16.52 -16.33 -14.69
CA SER A 398 -16.28 -17.75 -15.05
C SER A 398 -15.09 -17.97 -15.99
N ASP A 399 -14.42 -19.14 -15.94
CA ASP A 399 -13.27 -19.43 -16.83
C ASP A 399 -13.67 -19.43 -18.31
N THR A 400 -14.87 -19.91 -18.62
CA THR A 400 -15.49 -19.79 -19.95
C THR A 400 -15.62 -18.33 -20.41
N THR A 401 -15.86 -17.38 -19.50
CA THR A 401 -15.92 -15.95 -19.82
C THR A 401 -14.53 -15.34 -20.00
N LEU A 402 -13.55 -15.72 -19.17
CA LEU A 402 -12.16 -15.29 -19.30
C LEU A 402 -11.52 -15.81 -20.60
N ALA A 403 -11.75 -17.08 -20.94
CA ALA A 403 -11.25 -17.71 -22.15
C ALA A 403 -11.85 -17.07 -23.42
N SER A 404 -13.14 -16.75 -23.42
CA SER A 404 -13.83 -16.20 -24.60
C SER A 404 -13.63 -14.69 -24.80
N ARG A 405 -13.48 -13.89 -23.74
CA ARG A 405 -13.35 -12.42 -23.83
C ARG A 405 -11.92 -11.90 -23.63
N GLY A 406 -11.07 -12.64 -22.92
CA GLY A 406 -9.71 -12.24 -22.58
C GLY A 406 -9.61 -11.29 -21.39
N TYR A 407 -8.52 -11.40 -20.64
CA TYR A 407 -8.26 -10.72 -19.38
C TYR A 407 -8.45 -9.18 -19.43
N ALA A 408 -7.78 -8.46 -20.35
CA ALA A 408 -7.87 -6.99 -20.44
C ALA A 408 -9.31 -6.50 -20.63
N LYS A 409 -9.99 -7.02 -21.66
CA LYS A 409 -11.38 -6.70 -21.98
C LYS A 409 -12.39 -7.02 -20.87
N VAL A 410 -12.06 -7.94 -19.97
CA VAL A 410 -12.86 -8.23 -18.76
C VAL A 410 -12.57 -7.24 -17.64
N LEU A 411 -11.33 -6.76 -17.50
CA LEU A 411 -10.91 -5.79 -16.48
C LEU A 411 -11.29 -4.34 -16.82
N GLU A 412 -11.23 -3.95 -18.10
CA GLU A 412 -11.72 -2.68 -18.64
C GLU A 412 -13.22 -2.47 -18.39
N GLN A 413 -13.99 -3.58 -18.34
CA GLN A 413 -15.41 -3.52 -18.02
C GLN A 413 -15.59 -3.48 -16.50
N PRO A 414 -16.10 -2.37 -15.92
CA PRO A 414 -16.37 -2.30 -14.50
C PRO A 414 -17.38 -3.37 -14.06
N THR A 415 -17.44 -3.63 -12.76
CA THR A 415 -18.44 -4.54 -12.18
C THR A 415 -19.86 -4.01 -12.42
N ARG A 416 -20.89 -4.84 -12.15
CA ARG A 416 -22.31 -4.41 -12.22
C ARG A 416 -22.64 -3.19 -11.35
N LEU A 417 -21.78 -2.84 -10.41
CA LEU A 417 -21.88 -1.68 -9.51
C LEU A 417 -21.00 -0.50 -9.95
N GLY A 418 -20.49 -0.49 -11.18
CA GLY A 418 -19.66 0.60 -11.74
C GLY A 418 -18.22 0.66 -11.22
N GLN A 419 -17.74 -0.38 -10.53
CA GLN A 419 -16.45 -0.38 -9.84
C GLN A 419 -15.33 -0.90 -10.75
N SER A 420 -14.14 -0.28 -10.67
CA SER A 420 -12.92 -0.85 -11.28
C SER A 420 -12.67 -2.25 -10.75
N LYS A 421 -12.18 -3.14 -11.63
CA LYS A 421 -11.67 -4.46 -11.26
C LYS A 421 -10.17 -4.47 -10.99
N LEU A 422 -9.51 -3.30 -11.04
CA LEU A 422 -8.10 -3.14 -10.74
C LEU A 422 -7.94 -2.54 -9.35
N GLY A 423 -7.05 -3.10 -8.54
CA GLY A 423 -6.81 -2.64 -7.17
C GLY A 423 -5.58 -3.26 -6.52
N TRP A 424 -5.23 -2.74 -5.35
CA TRP A 424 -4.21 -3.31 -4.48
C TRP A 424 -4.83 -4.45 -3.66
N MET A 425 -4.27 -5.65 -3.74
CA MET A 425 -4.69 -6.80 -2.94
C MET A 425 -3.48 -7.53 -2.37
N GLU A 426 -3.66 -8.18 -1.23
CA GLU A 426 -2.62 -9.01 -0.62
C GLU A 426 -2.49 -10.30 -1.45
N ILE A 427 -1.28 -10.66 -1.88
CA ILE A 427 -1.09 -11.75 -2.86
C ILE A 427 -1.48 -13.12 -2.29
N GLY A 428 -1.46 -13.26 -0.96
CA GLY A 428 -2.01 -14.38 -0.21
C GLY A 428 -3.54 -14.46 -0.18
N GLU A 429 -4.26 -13.44 -0.64
CA GLU A 429 -5.72 -13.45 -0.83
C GLU A 429 -6.12 -13.68 -2.29
N VAL A 430 -5.21 -13.43 -3.24
CA VAL A 430 -5.49 -13.65 -4.67
C VAL A 430 -5.57 -15.15 -4.95
N THR A 431 -6.77 -15.60 -5.31
CA THR A 431 -7.07 -16.97 -5.76
C THR A 431 -7.26 -17.04 -7.28
N ARG A 432 -7.88 -16.01 -7.87
CA ARG A 432 -8.23 -15.96 -9.28
C ARG A 432 -8.16 -14.52 -9.79
N GLY A 433 -6.95 -14.12 -10.15
CA GLY A 433 -6.61 -12.76 -10.56
C GLY A 433 -5.37 -12.72 -11.44
N VAL A 434 -5.00 -11.52 -11.89
CA VAL A 434 -3.78 -11.26 -12.67
C VAL A 434 -2.96 -10.17 -12.00
N CYS A 435 -1.64 -10.32 -12.00
CA CYS A 435 -0.74 -9.25 -11.59
C CYS A 435 -0.61 -8.22 -12.72
N LEU A 436 -0.30 -6.97 -12.36
CA LEU A 436 -0.04 -5.91 -13.34
C LEU A 436 1.42 -5.49 -13.34
N SER A 437 1.84 -4.98 -14.49
CA SER A 437 3.16 -4.41 -14.76
C SER A 437 3.00 -3.26 -15.75
N PRO A 438 3.89 -2.26 -15.81
CA PRO A 438 3.88 -1.25 -16.85
C PRO A 438 3.92 -1.87 -18.26
N ARG A 439 3.21 -1.25 -19.20
CA ARG A 439 3.02 -1.72 -20.58
C ARG A 439 4.33 -2.01 -21.34
N HIS A 440 5.39 -1.28 -21.03
CA HIS A 440 6.70 -1.26 -21.72
C HIS A 440 7.77 -2.18 -21.12
N ILE A 441 7.43 -3.03 -20.15
CA ILE A 441 8.35 -4.02 -19.56
C ILE A 441 8.07 -5.40 -20.19
N GLN A 442 9.08 -6.23 -20.43
CA GLN A 442 8.93 -7.53 -21.14
C GLN A 442 9.66 -8.68 -20.40
N PHE A 443 9.53 -9.90 -20.94
CA PHE A 443 10.33 -11.13 -20.72
C PHE A 443 9.81 -12.23 -19.77
N GLU A 444 9.47 -13.36 -20.38
CA GLU A 444 9.43 -14.73 -19.84
C GLU A 444 9.91 -15.68 -20.95
N LEU A 445 10.53 -16.82 -20.60
CA LEU A 445 11.04 -17.83 -21.52
C LEU A 445 10.34 -19.18 -21.24
N VAL A 446 10.15 -20.03 -22.26
CA VAL A 446 9.59 -21.38 -22.08
C VAL A 446 10.67 -22.35 -21.59
N GLU A 447 10.31 -23.49 -20.99
CA GLU A 447 11.33 -24.40 -20.43
C GLU A 447 12.08 -25.18 -21.53
N ASP A 448 11.32 -25.80 -22.44
CA ASP A 448 11.78 -26.63 -23.56
C ASP A 448 11.07 -26.21 -24.87
N ILE A 449 11.46 -26.80 -26.01
CA ILE A 449 10.79 -26.61 -27.31
C ILE A 449 10.49 -28.00 -27.86
N SER A 450 9.21 -28.29 -28.13
CA SER A 450 8.83 -29.41 -29.02
C SER A 450 8.10 -28.86 -30.24
N ILE A 451 8.49 -29.34 -31.43
CA ILE A 451 7.90 -28.97 -32.72
C ILE A 451 7.41 -30.22 -33.44
N ASP A 452 6.11 -30.27 -33.70
CA ASP A 452 5.50 -31.25 -34.57
C ASP A 452 5.32 -30.68 -35.99
N LEU A 453 6.11 -31.16 -36.96
CA LEU A 453 5.99 -30.73 -38.36
C LEU A 453 4.63 -31.05 -38.98
N ARG A 454 3.84 -31.95 -38.39
CA ARG A 454 2.50 -32.31 -38.89
C ARG A 454 1.54 -31.12 -38.83
N ASP A 455 1.74 -30.19 -37.89
CA ASP A 455 0.96 -28.95 -37.75
C ASP A 455 1.12 -28.02 -38.96
N HIS A 456 2.24 -28.14 -39.68
CA HIS A 456 2.51 -27.35 -40.88
C HIS A 456 2.11 -28.04 -42.20
N ALA A 457 1.38 -29.16 -42.17
CA ALA A 457 0.92 -29.89 -43.36
C ALA A 457 -0.39 -29.33 -43.99
N ILE A 458 -0.78 -29.83 -45.18
CA ILE A 458 -2.04 -29.45 -45.85
C ILE A 458 -3.16 -30.50 -45.64
N ARG A 459 -2.81 -31.78 -45.50
CA ARG A 459 -3.75 -32.89 -45.32
C ARG A 459 -3.18 -33.79 -44.23
N GLN A 460 -3.77 -33.72 -43.03
CA GLN A 460 -3.31 -34.48 -41.86
C GLN A 460 -3.51 -35.99 -42.07
N ASP A 461 -4.62 -36.32 -42.73
CA ASP A 461 -5.15 -37.64 -43.11
C ASP A 461 -4.40 -38.38 -44.23
N LYS A 462 -3.33 -37.80 -44.81
CA LYS A 462 -2.45 -38.47 -45.80
C LYS A 462 -0.95 -38.27 -45.55
N GLN A 463 -0.54 -37.92 -44.32
CA GLN A 463 0.88 -37.76 -44.04
C GLN A 463 1.62 -39.11 -44.02
N LEU A 464 2.69 -39.18 -44.82
CA LEU A 464 3.58 -40.33 -44.88
C LEU A 464 4.35 -40.45 -43.56
N ALA A 465 4.47 -41.67 -43.02
CA ALA A 465 5.14 -41.93 -41.73
C ALA A 465 6.57 -41.37 -41.62
N ARG A 466 7.25 -41.11 -42.75
CA ARG A 466 8.55 -40.42 -42.86
C ARG A 466 8.59 -38.98 -42.31
N TYR A 467 7.45 -38.41 -41.93
CA TYR A 467 7.35 -37.07 -41.34
C TYR A 467 6.92 -37.07 -39.87
N ASN A 468 6.86 -38.25 -39.23
CA ASN A 468 6.59 -38.39 -37.81
C ASN A 468 7.89 -38.21 -36.99
N ILE A 469 8.46 -37.00 -37.10
CA ILE A 469 9.68 -36.58 -36.40
C ILE A 469 9.26 -35.49 -35.41
N GLU A 470 9.48 -35.76 -34.13
CA GLU A 470 9.39 -34.77 -33.07
C GLU A 470 10.75 -34.08 -32.95
N ILE A 471 10.76 -32.75 -33.01
CA ILE A 471 11.98 -31.94 -33.01
C ILE A 471 12.05 -31.19 -31.69
N THR A 472 13.13 -31.40 -30.94
CA THR A 472 13.32 -30.81 -29.62
C THR A 472 14.37 -29.71 -29.63
N ASP A 473 14.35 -28.85 -28.61
CA ASP A 473 15.41 -27.89 -28.29
C ASP A 473 16.77 -28.59 -28.18
N SER A 474 17.64 -28.22 -29.13
CA SER A 474 18.98 -28.78 -29.35
C SER A 474 19.87 -27.66 -29.90
N TYR A 475 21.19 -27.80 -29.78
CA TYR A 475 22.14 -26.83 -30.35
C TYR A 475 21.93 -26.68 -31.85
N GLU A 476 21.69 -27.77 -32.56
CA GLU A 476 21.50 -27.81 -34.01
C GLU A 476 20.21 -27.09 -34.44
N LEU A 477 19.12 -27.22 -33.68
CA LEU A 477 17.89 -26.47 -33.91
C LEU A 477 18.09 -24.97 -33.68
N GLY A 478 18.78 -24.61 -32.60
CA GLY A 478 19.14 -23.23 -32.30
C GLY A 478 19.97 -22.62 -33.43
N TYR A 479 21.04 -23.31 -33.85
CA TYR A 479 21.92 -22.88 -34.92
C TYR A 479 21.19 -22.72 -36.26
N LEU A 480 20.34 -23.68 -36.60
CA LEU A 480 19.50 -23.61 -37.80
C LEU A 480 18.54 -22.40 -37.77
N PHE A 481 17.99 -22.07 -36.60
CA PHE A 481 17.12 -20.89 -36.41
C PHE A 481 17.92 -19.58 -36.48
N GLY A 482 19.08 -19.50 -35.83
CA GLY A 482 19.97 -18.33 -35.91
C GLY A 482 20.40 -18.02 -37.35
N MET A 483 20.94 -19.03 -38.06
CA MET A 483 21.34 -18.90 -39.47
C MET A 483 20.16 -18.54 -40.38
N PHE A 484 18.94 -18.99 -40.05
CA PHE A 484 17.75 -18.57 -40.78
C PHE A 484 17.38 -17.09 -40.50
N LEU A 485 17.56 -16.63 -39.27
CA LEU A 485 17.24 -15.25 -38.88
C LEU A 485 18.19 -14.23 -39.52
N GLY A 486 19.47 -14.55 -39.76
CA GLY A 486 20.32 -13.73 -40.64
C GLY A 486 20.02 -13.92 -42.13
N ASP A 487 20.59 -14.95 -42.75
CA ASP A 487 20.60 -15.14 -44.22
C ASP A 487 19.48 -16.03 -44.79
N GLY A 488 18.63 -16.58 -43.92
CA GLY A 488 17.54 -17.45 -44.34
C GLY A 488 16.40 -16.73 -45.07
N TYR A 489 15.78 -17.44 -46.02
CA TYR A 489 14.58 -17.03 -46.72
C TYR A 489 13.62 -18.19 -46.99
N ALA A 490 12.39 -18.09 -46.44
CA ALA A 490 11.31 -19.02 -46.72
C ALA A 490 10.50 -18.60 -47.97
N PHE A 491 10.46 -19.47 -48.97
CA PHE A 491 9.72 -19.28 -50.22
C PHE A 491 8.57 -20.29 -50.34
N MET A 492 7.40 -19.80 -50.75
CA MET A 492 6.24 -20.63 -51.09
C MET A 492 5.63 -20.15 -52.40
N ALA A 493 5.43 -21.06 -53.35
CA ALA A 493 4.80 -20.79 -54.65
C ALA A 493 3.57 -21.66 -54.87
N ARG A 494 2.53 -21.08 -55.46
CA ARG A 494 1.37 -21.82 -55.97
C ARG A 494 1.56 -22.13 -57.45
N SER A 495 1.62 -23.42 -57.77
CA SER A 495 1.41 -23.94 -59.13
C SER A 495 -0.08 -24.23 -59.34
N ARG A 496 -0.52 -24.47 -60.58
CA ARG A 496 -1.94 -24.71 -60.93
C ARG A 496 -2.61 -25.77 -60.06
N ASN A 497 -1.89 -26.81 -59.65
CA ASN A 497 -2.42 -27.96 -58.90
C ASN A 497 -1.71 -28.26 -57.55
N SER A 498 -0.74 -27.45 -57.11
CA SER A 498 0.02 -27.73 -55.88
C SER A 498 0.69 -26.48 -55.28
N VAL A 499 1.02 -26.54 -53.99
CA VAL A 499 1.88 -25.56 -53.32
C VAL A 499 3.26 -26.19 -53.13
N GLN A 500 4.31 -25.50 -53.56
CA GLN A 500 5.69 -25.88 -53.31
C GLN A 500 6.29 -24.91 -52.30
N GLY A 501 7.08 -25.43 -51.36
CA GLY A 501 7.80 -24.65 -50.36
C GLY A 501 9.28 -25.01 -50.36
N ARG A 502 10.13 -24.00 -50.15
CA ARG A 502 11.57 -24.13 -50.03
C ARG A 502 12.09 -23.17 -48.97
N VAL A 503 13.02 -23.62 -48.14
CA VAL A 503 13.85 -22.75 -47.31
C VAL A 503 15.20 -22.61 -48.02
N SER A 504 15.70 -21.38 -48.14
CA SER A 504 16.97 -21.07 -48.78
C SER A 504 17.87 -20.30 -47.83
N TRP A 505 19.16 -20.59 -47.85
CA TRP A 505 20.21 -19.77 -47.26
C TRP A 505 21.22 -19.40 -48.34
N TYR A 506 21.80 -18.20 -48.21
CA TYR A 506 22.69 -17.60 -49.18
C TYR A 506 23.96 -17.15 -48.44
N LEU A 507 25.05 -17.89 -48.57
CA LEU A 507 26.32 -17.61 -47.92
C LEU A 507 27.33 -17.08 -48.95
N ASN A 508 28.36 -16.37 -48.51
CA ASN A 508 29.48 -15.97 -49.36
C ASN A 508 30.36 -17.19 -49.69
N ARG A 509 31.09 -17.11 -50.81
CA ARG A 509 32.00 -18.19 -51.23
C ARG A 509 33.18 -18.45 -50.27
N THR A 510 33.43 -17.57 -49.31
CA THR A 510 34.44 -17.74 -48.26
C THR A 510 33.93 -18.49 -47.03
N GLU A 511 32.62 -18.78 -46.95
CA GLU A 511 31.94 -19.34 -45.78
C GLU A 511 31.65 -20.85 -45.97
N GLU A 512 32.54 -21.56 -46.67
CA GLU A 512 32.38 -23.01 -46.95
C GLU A 512 32.26 -23.85 -45.65
N GLU A 513 32.91 -23.42 -44.56
CA GLU A 513 32.82 -24.07 -43.25
C GLU A 513 31.44 -23.88 -42.58
N PHE A 514 30.87 -22.67 -42.64
CA PHE A 514 29.51 -22.42 -42.15
C PHE A 514 28.45 -23.11 -43.00
N ALA A 515 28.65 -23.16 -44.33
CA ALA A 515 27.80 -23.94 -45.23
C ALA A 515 27.82 -25.44 -44.88
N ALA A 516 28.99 -26.01 -44.58
CA ALA A 516 29.12 -27.40 -44.14
C ALA A 516 28.51 -27.65 -42.76
N LYS A 517 28.66 -26.72 -41.80
CA LYS A 517 28.02 -26.77 -40.47
C LYS A 517 26.50 -26.72 -40.60
N LEU A 518 25.95 -25.80 -41.38
CA LEU A 518 24.52 -25.68 -41.64
C LEU A 518 23.93 -26.93 -42.31
N CYS A 519 24.59 -27.51 -43.31
CA CYS A 519 24.13 -28.77 -43.92
C CYS A 519 24.08 -29.93 -42.91
N ARG A 520 25.00 -29.99 -41.94
CA ARG A 520 24.99 -30.98 -40.85
C ARG A 520 23.79 -30.76 -39.92
N CYS A 521 23.58 -29.54 -39.43
CA CYS A 521 22.44 -29.23 -38.57
C CYS A 521 21.10 -29.49 -39.29
N ILE A 522 21.00 -29.20 -40.60
CA ILE A 522 19.83 -29.58 -41.40
C ILE A 522 19.67 -31.10 -41.44
N LYS A 523 20.73 -31.88 -41.66
CA LYS A 523 20.64 -33.34 -41.67
C LYS A 523 20.16 -33.90 -40.34
N GLU A 524 20.66 -33.38 -39.22
CA GLU A 524 20.36 -33.86 -37.87
C GLU A 524 18.95 -33.46 -37.40
N VAL A 525 18.52 -32.21 -37.65
CA VAL A 525 17.19 -31.69 -37.26
C VAL A 525 16.08 -32.12 -38.23
N VAL A 526 16.38 -32.18 -39.53
CA VAL A 526 15.37 -32.39 -40.59
C VAL A 526 15.34 -33.84 -41.11
N GLY A 527 16.40 -34.61 -40.89
CA GLY A 527 16.53 -35.97 -41.44
C GLY A 527 16.70 -36.02 -42.97
N LEU A 528 17.10 -34.91 -43.60
CA LEU A 528 17.31 -34.81 -45.04
C LEU A 528 18.71 -34.30 -45.37
N ASP A 529 19.40 -35.03 -46.24
CA ASP A 529 20.64 -34.56 -46.86
C ASP A 529 20.37 -33.39 -47.82
N VAL A 530 21.12 -32.30 -47.63
CA VAL A 530 21.14 -31.14 -48.53
C VAL A 530 22.59 -30.84 -48.94
N GLU A 531 22.80 -30.58 -50.23
CA GLU A 531 24.13 -30.26 -50.77
C GLU A 531 24.25 -28.75 -51.02
N PRO A 532 25.40 -28.13 -50.68
CA PRO A 532 25.66 -26.73 -51.01
C PRO A 532 25.91 -26.59 -52.51
N SER A 533 25.16 -25.70 -53.16
CA SER A 533 25.26 -25.41 -54.60
C SER A 533 25.98 -24.08 -54.84
N PRO A 534 27.27 -24.08 -55.21
CA PRO A 534 28.01 -22.85 -55.49
C PRO A 534 27.53 -22.21 -56.82
N ASP A 535 27.15 -20.94 -56.77
CA ASP A 535 26.84 -20.12 -57.96
C ASP A 535 27.64 -18.80 -57.89
N LYS A 536 28.57 -18.61 -58.83
CA LYS A 536 29.47 -17.44 -58.94
C LYS A 536 30.21 -17.11 -57.64
N SER A 537 29.66 -16.20 -56.85
CA SER A 537 30.21 -15.62 -55.62
C SER A 537 29.49 -16.05 -54.34
N ILE A 538 28.42 -16.84 -54.46
CA ILE A 538 27.59 -17.30 -53.33
C ILE A 538 27.46 -18.81 -53.29
N ILE A 539 27.21 -19.34 -52.10
CA ILE A 539 26.86 -20.74 -51.83
C ILE A 539 25.37 -20.77 -51.49
N ASN A 540 24.60 -21.55 -52.26
CA ASN A 540 23.16 -21.70 -52.07
C ASN A 540 22.87 -23.02 -51.37
N ILE A 541 22.20 -22.99 -50.21
CA ILE A 541 21.65 -24.19 -49.58
C ILE A 541 20.13 -24.14 -49.70
N HIS A 542 19.52 -25.26 -50.11
CA HIS A 542 18.10 -25.33 -50.48
C HIS A 542 17.40 -26.54 -49.86
N LEU A 543 16.61 -26.31 -48.81
CA LEU A 543 15.75 -27.32 -48.19
C LEU A 543 14.37 -27.31 -48.85
N TYR A 544 14.08 -28.29 -49.70
CA TYR A 544 12.80 -28.44 -50.39
C TYR A 544 11.75 -29.16 -49.53
N SER A 545 11.18 -28.46 -48.55
CA SER A 545 10.04 -28.95 -47.77
C SER A 545 8.99 -27.86 -47.56
N LEU A 546 7.72 -28.22 -47.78
CA LEU A 546 6.59 -27.30 -47.61
C LEU A 546 6.29 -27.03 -46.13
N GLN A 547 6.42 -28.05 -45.28
CA GLN A 547 6.22 -27.93 -43.83
C GLN A 547 7.28 -27.00 -43.22
N TRP A 548 8.56 -27.21 -43.55
CA TRP A 548 9.64 -26.33 -43.09
C TRP A 548 9.51 -24.92 -43.67
N ALA A 549 9.18 -24.76 -44.95
CA ALA A 549 8.94 -23.44 -45.54
C ALA A 549 7.74 -22.69 -44.92
N ARG A 550 6.83 -23.40 -44.24
CA ARG A 550 5.74 -22.81 -43.46
C ARG A 550 6.19 -22.42 -42.06
N LEU A 551 6.86 -23.32 -41.34
CA LEU A 551 7.46 -23.04 -40.04
C LEU A 551 8.38 -21.81 -40.12
N PHE A 552 9.36 -21.83 -41.03
CA PHE A 552 10.27 -20.70 -41.25
C PHE A 552 9.61 -19.46 -41.87
N SER A 553 8.37 -19.53 -42.35
CA SER A 553 7.63 -18.32 -42.74
C SER A 553 7.03 -17.57 -41.56
N GLU A 554 6.89 -18.20 -40.38
CA GLU A 554 6.48 -17.54 -39.14
C GLU A 554 7.53 -16.53 -38.65
N PHE A 555 8.80 -16.79 -38.96
CA PHE A 555 9.97 -16.02 -38.54
C PHE A 555 10.11 -14.67 -39.27
N GLY A 556 9.17 -14.33 -40.16
CA GLY A 556 9.13 -13.06 -40.88
C GLY A 556 10.14 -12.92 -42.02
N LYS A 557 10.28 -11.69 -42.55
CA LYS A 557 11.15 -11.33 -43.68
C LYS A 557 11.66 -9.90 -43.53
N ARG A 558 12.92 -9.66 -43.93
CA ARG A 558 13.61 -8.35 -43.86
C ARG A 558 13.41 -7.68 -42.50
N GLU A 559 12.96 -6.44 -42.44
CA GLU A 559 12.74 -5.68 -41.20
C GLU A 559 11.74 -6.31 -40.22
N ASN A 560 10.93 -7.28 -40.68
CA ASN A 560 9.97 -8.01 -39.84
C ASN A 560 10.49 -9.39 -39.38
N LYS A 561 11.77 -9.72 -39.61
CA LYS A 561 12.32 -10.98 -39.09
C LYS A 561 12.30 -10.98 -37.57
N HIS A 562 11.88 -12.07 -36.95
CA HIS A 562 11.86 -12.23 -35.50
C HIS A 562 11.88 -13.73 -35.16
N LEU A 563 12.35 -14.07 -33.97
CA LEU A 563 12.09 -15.40 -33.41
C LEU A 563 10.70 -15.37 -32.74
N PRO A 564 9.73 -16.19 -33.17
CA PRO A 564 8.48 -16.36 -32.43
C PRO A 564 8.78 -16.78 -30.98
N THR A 565 8.16 -16.14 -30.00
CA THR A 565 8.49 -16.32 -28.57
C THR A 565 8.32 -17.76 -28.05
N LYS A 566 7.45 -18.56 -28.69
CA LYS A 566 7.32 -20.01 -28.45
C LYS A 566 8.58 -20.82 -28.76
N TYR A 567 9.56 -20.23 -29.46
CA TYR A 567 10.85 -20.82 -29.78
C TYR A 567 11.99 -20.15 -28.98
N LEU A 568 11.70 -19.40 -27.92
CA LEU A 568 12.72 -18.83 -27.04
C LEU A 568 12.64 -19.53 -25.66
N CYS A 569 13.44 -20.58 -25.48
CA CYS A 569 13.40 -21.45 -24.32
C CYS A 569 14.59 -21.27 -23.36
N ARG A 570 14.60 -22.10 -22.30
CA ARG A 570 15.57 -22.10 -21.20
C ARG A 570 16.84 -22.88 -21.49
N ASN A 571 16.80 -23.79 -22.46
CA ASN A 571 17.88 -24.76 -22.71
C ASN A 571 19.19 -24.05 -23.16
N PRO A 572 20.28 -24.16 -22.38
CA PRO A 572 21.55 -23.51 -22.71
C PRO A 572 22.19 -23.96 -24.02
N GLU A 573 22.01 -25.23 -24.41
CA GLU A 573 22.59 -25.76 -25.66
C GLU A 573 21.86 -25.16 -26.87
N TYR A 574 20.53 -25.13 -26.83
CA TYR A 574 19.71 -24.45 -27.84
C TYR A 574 20.01 -22.95 -27.92
N LEU A 575 20.09 -22.26 -26.77
CA LEU A 575 20.41 -20.83 -26.74
C LEU A 575 21.82 -20.53 -27.27
N GLY A 576 22.80 -21.39 -26.95
CA GLY A 576 24.16 -21.31 -27.50
C GLY A 576 24.17 -21.47 -29.02
N GLY A 577 23.46 -22.49 -29.54
CA GLY A 577 23.30 -22.67 -30.98
C GLY A 577 22.62 -21.47 -31.65
N LEU A 578 21.55 -20.95 -31.05
CA LEU A 578 20.84 -19.77 -31.53
C LEU A 578 21.73 -18.53 -31.60
N LEU A 579 22.63 -18.35 -30.62
CA LEU A 579 23.60 -17.27 -30.63
C LEU A 579 24.63 -17.46 -31.73
N ASP A 580 25.29 -18.61 -31.79
CA ASP A 580 26.29 -18.93 -32.80
C ASP A 580 25.73 -18.77 -34.21
N GLY A 581 24.48 -19.20 -34.44
CA GLY A 581 23.82 -19.07 -35.74
C GLY A 581 23.48 -17.63 -36.13
N LEU A 582 23.24 -16.73 -35.16
CA LEU A 582 23.07 -15.30 -35.45
C LEU A 582 24.42 -14.63 -35.75
N VAL A 583 25.49 -15.07 -35.09
CA VAL A 583 26.85 -14.54 -35.28
C VAL A 583 27.45 -14.99 -36.62
N ASP A 584 27.33 -16.29 -36.95
CA ASP A 584 27.86 -16.88 -38.19
C ASP A 584 27.12 -16.39 -39.46
N SER A 585 25.99 -15.67 -39.32
CA SER A 585 25.22 -15.10 -40.45
C SER A 585 25.34 -13.58 -40.59
N ASP A 586 24.78 -12.80 -39.64
CA ASP A 586 24.62 -11.33 -39.75
C ASP A 586 25.46 -10.59 -38.67
N GLY A 587 26.31 -11.35 -37.98
CA GLY A 587 27.23 -10.87 -36.98
C GLY A 587 28.68 -11.02 -37.40
N PHE A 588 29.57 -10.68 -36.47
CA PHE A 588 31.01 -10.96 -36.58
C PHE A 588 31.65 -10.87 -35.21
N ILE A 589 32.84 -11.46 -35.07
CA ILE A 589 33.70 -11.27 -33.90
C ILE A 589 34.82 -10.31 -34.28
N GLY A 590 34.90 -9.18 -33.59
CA GLY A 590 35.97 -8.19 -33.78
C GLY A 590 37.34 -8.71 -33.35
N ALA A 591 38.41 -8.10 -33.85
CA ALA A 591 39.79 -8.45 -33.48
C ALA A 591 40.12 -8.24 -31.99
N ASP A 592 39.25 -7.53 -31.26
CA ASP A 592 39.27 -7.36 -29.80
C ASP A 592 38.41 -8.38 -29.03
N GLY A 593 37.86 -9.39 -29.73
CA GLY A 593 37.01 -10.44 -29.17
C GLY A 593 35.55 -10.04 -28.97
N ARG A 594 35.11 -8.87 -29.42
CA ARG A 594 33.71 -8.45 -29.27
C ARG A 594 32.81 -9.09 -30.31
N VAL A 595 31.72 -9.71 -29.84
CA VAL A 595 30.65 -10.18 -30.71
C VAL A 595 29.74 -9.01 -31.09
N CYS A 596 29.62 -8.75 -32.39
CA CYS A 596 28.82 -7.69 -32.98
C CYS A 596 27.71 -8.29 -33.85
N PHE A 597 26.54 -7.66 -33.87
CA PHE A 597 25.41 -8.07 -34.71
C PHE A 597 24.64 -6.83 -35.17
N LYS A 598 24.34 -6.73 -36.48
CA LYS A 598 23.68 -5.55 -37.06
C LYS A 598 22.69 -5.99 -38.14
N ASN A 599 21.40 -5.93 -37.83
CA ASN A 599 20.33 -6.36 -38.73
C ASN A 599 19.30 -5.22 -38.97
N THR A 600 18.53 -5.31 -40.06
CA THR A 600 17.46 -4.34 -40.38
C THR A 600 16.16 -4.59 -39.59
N SER A 601 16.02 -5.75 -38.96
CA SER A 601 14.99 -6.02 -37.97
C SER A 601 15.45 -5.60 -36.58
N GLN A 602 14.74 -4.63 -36.02
CA GLN A 602 14.86 -4.21 -34.63
C GLN A 602 14.64 -5.40 -33.66
N SER A 603 13.67 -6.27 -33.95
CA SER A 603 13.38 -7.46 -33.14
C SER A 603 14.54 -8.48 -33.12
N LEU A 604 15.41 -8.51 -34.14
CA LEU A 604 16.60 -9.35 -34.12
C LEU A 604 17.75 -8.72 -33.36
N VAL A 605 17.91 -7.40 -33.42
CA VAL A 605 18.88 -6.68 -32.57
C VAL A 605 18.53 -6.83 -31.09
N GLU A 606 17.24 -6.74 -30.76
CA GLU A 606 16.72 -6.99 -29.40
C GLU A 606 16.88 -8.46 -28.98
N LEU A 607 16.51 -9.41 -29.84
CA LEU A 607 16.72 -10.85 -29.60
C LEU A 607 18.21 -11.16 -29.36
N PHE A 608 19.11 -10.63 -30.18
CA PHE A 608 20.55 -10.86 -30.04
C PHE A 608 21.08 -10.33 -28.70
N GLY A 609 20.62 -9.16 -28.26
CA GLY A 609 20.93 -8.64 -26.92
C GLY A 609 20.42 -9.54 -25.80
N VAL A 610 19.18 -10.07 -25.93
CA VAL A 610 18.58 -11.00 -24.98
C VAL A 610 19.33 -12.34 -24.95
N VAL A 611 19.65 -12.93 -26.10
CA VAL A 611 20.34 -14.23 -26.18
C VAL A 611 21.79 -14.10 -25.70
N CYS A 612 22.52 -13.03 -26.03
CA CYS A 612 23.83 -12.72 -25.43
C CYS A 612 23.75 -12.69 -23.89
N GLN A 613 22.74 -12.01 -23.34
CA GLN A 613 22.53 -11.91 -21.90
C GLN A 613 22.14 -13.26 -21.25
N LEU A 614 21.49 -14.17 -21.98
CA LEU A 614 21.10 -15.49 -21.49
C LEU A 614 22.24 -16.54 -21.59
N VAL A 615 23.05 -16.50 -22.65
CA VAL A 615 24.16 -17.45 -22.90
C VAL A 615 25.43 -17.03 -22.18
N HIS A 616 25.81 -15.75 -22.26
CA HIS A 616 27.07 -15.23 -21.72
C HIS A 616 26.90 -14.40 -20.45
N GLY A 617 25.66 -14.22 -19.97
CA GLY A 617 25.38 -13.45 -18.75
C GLY A 617 25.60 -11.94 -18.89
N SER A 618 25.84 -11.41 -20.10
CA SER A 618 26.13 -9.99 -20.33
C SER A 618 25.56 -9.46 -21.66
N PHE A 619 25.09 -8.22 -21.64
CA PHE A 619 24.71 -7.48 -22.86
C PHE A 619 25.95 -7.02 -23.65
N PRO A 620 25.91 -7.01 -24.98
CA PRO A 620 27.01 -6.49 -25.81
C PRO A 620 27.18 -4.97 -25.64
N ASN A 621 28.42 -4.52 -25.38
CA ASN A 621 28.77 -3.10 -25.24
C ASN A 621 28.72 -2.36 -26.59
N ALA A 622 27.54 -1.88 -27.00
CA ALA A 622 27.34 -1.10 -28.22
C ALA A 622 26.91 0.35 -27.93
N ARG A 623 27.62 1.32 -28.51
CA ARG A 623 27.12 2.70 -28.65
C ARG A 623 26.17 2.77 -29.85
N LEU A 624 25.00 3.38 -29.66
CA LEU A 624 24.07 3.69 -30.73
C LEU A 624 24.48 5.01 -31.42
N GLU A 625 24.63 4.97 -32.74
CA GLU A 625 24.67 6.16 -33.61
C GLU A 625 23.28 6.40 -34.24
N PRO A 626 23.00 7.61 -34.80
CA PRO A 626 21.64 7.97 -35.20
C PRO A 626 21.10 7.09 -36.35
N PRO A 627 19.77 6.89 -36.41
CA PRO A 627 19.17 6.09 -37.47
C PRO A 627 19.25 6.80 -38.83
N SER A 628 19.59 6.04 -39.87
CA SER A 628 19.32 6.41 -41.27
C SER A 628 18.27 5.46 -41.82
N ALA A 629 17.29 5.99 -42.55
CA ALA A 629 16.25 5.18 -43.19
C ALA A 629 16.88 4.35 -44.31
N GLY A 630 17.14 3.06 -44.05
CA GLY A 630 17.72 2.14 -45.03
C GLY A 630 19.17 2.45 -45.45
N GLY A 631 19.93 3.21 -44.66
CA GLY A 631 21.32 3.56 -44.99
C GLY A 631 21.50 4.78 -45.90
N LEU A 632 20.45 5.60 -46.08
CA LEU A 632 20.54 6.86 -46.83
C LEU A 632 20.56 8.07 -45.87
N GLU A 633 21.58 8.91 -45.98
CA GLU A 633 21.67 10.18 -45.24
C GLU A 633 20.70 11.23 -45.82
N GLY A 634 19.94 11.91 -44.94
CA GLY A 634 19.21 13.14 -45.27
C GLY A 634 17.76 13.01 -45.75
N VAL A 635 17.07 11.91 -45.44
CA VAL A 635 15.65 11.64 -45.81
C VAL A 635 14.77 11.59 -44.55
N THR A 636 13.55 12.13 -44.60
CA THR A 636 12.63 12.26 -43.43
C THR A 636 11.22 11.67 -43.67
N ASP A 637 10.50 11.36 -42.59
CA ASP A 637 9.24 10.58 -42.60
C ASP A 637 8.12 11.16 -43.48
N ASP A 638 8.06 12.48 -43.60
CA ASP A 638 7.14 13.24 -44.46
C ASP A 638 7.32 12.94 -45.96
N GLN A 639 8.43 12.29 -46.33
CA GLN A 639 8.76 11.85 -47.69
C GLN A 639 8.29 10.40 -47.96
N CYS A 640 7.70 9.72 -46.98
CA CYS A 640 7.20 8.34 -47.08
C CYS A 640 5.67 8.23 -47.30
N ARG A 641 5.22 7.09 -47.86
CA ARG A 641 3.79 6.85 -48.17
C ARG A 641 3.01 6.36 -46.94
N GLU A 642 1.85 6.97 -46.73
CA GLU A 642 0.87 6.74 -45.65
C GLU A 642 0.53 5.24 -45.35
N ALA A 643 0.52 4.38 -46.37
CA ALA A 643 0.26 2.95 -46.20
C ALA A 643 1.37 2.20 -45.43
N PHE A 644 2.60 2.71 -45.38
CA PHE A 644 3.68 2.16 -44.54
C PHE A 644 3.61 2.68 -43.10
N VAL A 645 3.09 3.89 -42.89
CA VAL A 645 2.89 4.50 -41.58
C VAL A 645 1.87 3.71 -40.74
N SER A 646 0.84 3.12 -41.37
CA SER A 646 -0.25 2.44 -40.64
C SER A 646 0.02 0.99 -40.19
N ARG A 647 0.97 0.27 -40.82
CA ARG A 647 1.16 -1.17 -40.54
C ARG A 647 2.06 -1.50 -39.36
N LEU A 648 2.80 -0.52 -38.84
CA LEU A 648 3.68 -0.69 -37.68
C LEU A 648 2.91 -0.83 -36.34
N ASN A 649 1.60 -0.59 -36.30
CA ASN A 649 0.89 -0.26 -35.04
C ASN A 649 -0.09 -1.31 -34.45
N VAL A 650 -0.52 -2.36 -35.16
CA VAL A 650 -1.75 -3.12 -34.74
C VAL A 650 -1.51 -4.53 -34.17
N THR A 651 -0.54 -5.30 -34.67
CA THR A 651 -0.27 -6.67 -34.18
C THR A 651 0.65 -6.73 -32.94
N HIS A 652 1.08 -5.58 -32.44
CA HIS A 652 1.97 -5.44 -31.27
C HIS A 652 1.23 -5.29 -29.93
N GLU A 653 -0.10 -5.29 -29.94
CA GLU A 653 -0.87 -5.20 -28.70
C GLU A 653 -0.90 -6.56 -27.97
N LYS A 654 -0.02 -6.70 -26.96
CA LYS A 654 -0.30 -7.58 -25.82
C LYS A 654 -1.69 -7.22 -25.25
N ARG A 655 -2.23 -8.02 -24.32
CA ARG A 655 -3.47 -7.66 -23.59
C ARG A 655 -3.17 -6.56 -22.56
N LEU A 656 -3.04 -5.34 -23.08
CA LEU A 656 -2.58 -4.13 -22.43
C LEU A 656 -3.81 -3.29 -22.11
N LEU A 657 -3.96 -2.96 -20.84
CA LEU A 657 -4.70 -1.78 -20.44
C LEU A 657 -3.93 -0.55 -20.94
N GLU A 658 -4.58 0.62 -20.99
CA GLU A 658 -3.97 1.84 -21.54
C GLU A 658 -2.57 2.14 -20.94
N GLU A 659 -2.41 1.90 -19.64
CA GLU A 659 -1.17 2.13 -18.88
C GLU A 659 -0.38 0.84 -18.53
N HIS A 660 -1.01 -0.34 -18.53
CA HIS A 660 -0.49 -1.55 -17.86
C HIS A 660 -0.62 -2.84 -18.69
N GLN A 661 0.40 -3.70 -18.66
CA GLN A 661 0.30 -5.08 -19.14
C GLN A 661 -0.22 -6.04 -18.07
N ILE A 662 -0.87 -7.10 -18.55
CA ILE A 662 -1.40 -8.18 -17.73
C ILE A 662 -0.40 -9.33 -17.64
N ILE A 663 -0.06 -9.70 -16.40
CA ILE A 663 0.75 -10.86 -16.04
C ILE A 663 -0.19 -11.90 -15.43
N LYS A 664 -0.29 -13.08 -16.05
CA LYS A 664 -1.15 -14.13 -15.49
C LYS A 664 -0.45 -14.75 -14.30
N MET A 665 -1.14 -14.84 -13.18
CA MET A 665 -0.74 -15.75 -12.10
C MET A 665 -1.10 -17.17 -12.57
N LEU A 666 -0.12 -18.06 -12.57
CA LEU A 666 -0.25 -19.45 -13.04
C LEU A 666 -0.51 -20.40 -11.88
N GLU A 667 0.24 -20.24 -10.80
CA GLU A 667 0.19 -21.11 -9.62
C GLU A 667 0.61 -20.34 -8.38
N ARG A 668 0.24 -20.87 -7.20
CA ARG A 668 0.50 -20.28 -5.90
C ARG A 668 0.70 -21.39 -4.87
N ARG A 669 1.81 -21.36 -4.14
CA ARG A 669 2.21 -22.41 -3.20
C ARG A 669 2.80 -21.81 -1.92
N GLU A 670 2.26 -22.15 -0.75
CA GLU A 670 2.93 -21.78 0.51
C GLU A 670 4.20 -22.62 0.67
N LEU A 671 5.26 -21.99 1.22
CA LEU A 671 6.53 -22.66 1.49
C LEU A 671 6.68 -22.84 3.01
N GLU A 672 7.18 -24.00 3.43
CA GLU A 672 7.57 -24.24 4.83
C GLU A 672 8.93 -23.60 5.15
N LEU A 673 9.08 -22.33 4.76
CA LEU A 673 10.32 -21.57 4.87
C LEU A 673 10.01 -20.19 5.46
N GLU A 674 10.86 -19.75 6.38
CA GLU A 674 10.89 -18.37 6.85
C GLU A 674 12.16 -17.73 6.32
N LEU A 675 12.02 -16.60 5.60
CA LEU A 675 13.14 -15.86 5.04
C LEU A 675 13.28 -14.50 5.74
N PRO A 676 14.51 -13.96 5.82
CA PRO A 676 14.69 -12.55 6.12
C PRO A 676 13.82 -11.71 5.18
N VAL A 677 13.22 -10.66 5.73
CA VAL A 677 12.42 -9.72 4.96
C VAL A 677 13.14 -8.39 4.89
N TYR A 678 13.03 -7.70 3.76
CA TYR A 678 13.64 -6.43 3.45
C TYR A 678 12.55 -5.44 3.03
N ASP A 679 12.92 -4.18 2.87
CA ASP A 679 12.02 -3.16 2.35
C ASP A 679 12.87 -2.01 1.79
N ILE A 680 12.32 -1.22 0.86
CA ILE A 680 13.02 -0.11 0.19
C ILE A 680 12.12 1.11 0.05
N GLN A 681 12.68 2.30 0.30
CA GLN A 681 12.04 3.58 0.02
C GLN A 681 12.47 4.09 -1.34
N VAL A 682 11.52 4.56 -2.15
CA VAL A 682 11.76 5.16 -3.48
C VAL A 682 11.22 6.58 -3.54
N ASP A 683 11.88 7.47 -4.30
CA ASP A 683 11.56 8.90 -4.38
C ASP A 683 10.35 9.24 -5.28
N CYS A 684 9.30 8.40 -5.24
CA CYS A 684 8.09 8.56 -6.06
C CYS A 684 6.82 8.74 -5.20
N PRO A 685 5.82 9.54 -5.65
CA PRO A 685 4.62 9.81 -4.86
C PRO A 685 3.85 8.55 -4.43
N THR A 686 3.83 7.53 -5.29
CA THR A 686 3.09 6.28 -5.07
C THR A 686 3.81 5.28 -4.17
N HIS A 687 5.10 5.49 -3.87
CA HIS A 687 5.95 4.56 -3.10
C HIS A 687 5.88 3.10 -3.63
N SER A 688 5.69 2.96 -4.94
CA SER A 688 5.45 1.69 -5.63
C SER A 688 6.48 1.46 -6.72
N PHE A 689 7.00 0.24 -6.80
CA PHE A 689 8.07 -0.15 -7.71
C PHE A 689 7.81 -1.52 -8.33
N ILE A 690 8.70 -1.96 -9.21
CA ILE A 690 8.60 -3.25 -9.88
C ILE A 690 9.47 -4.29 -9.17
N ALA A 691 8.83 -5.28 -8.57
CA ALA A 691 9.46 -6.43 -7.94
C ALA A 691 8.96 -7.71 -8.61
N ASN A 692 9.89 -8.61 -8.96
CA ASN A 692 9.62 -9.83 -9.71
C ASN A 692 8.72 -9.58 -10.93
N ASN A 693 8.99 -8.50 -11.66
CA ASN A 693 8.23 -8.03 -12.82
C ASN A 693 6.77 -7.64 -12.59
N THR A 694 6.35 -7.45 -11.35
CA THR A 694 5.00 -7.00 -10.98
C THR A 694 5.04 -5.71 -10.16
N ILE A 695 3.96 -4.94 -10.19
CA ILE A 695 3.80 -3.73 -9.39
C ILE A 695 3.47 -4.09 -7.94
N VAL A 696 4.27 -3.56 -7.01
CA VAL A 696 4.18 -3.77 -5.56
C VAL A 696 4.09 -2.44 -4.79
N HIS A 697 3.52 -2.45 -3.58
CA HIS A 697 3.32 -1.24 -2.75
C HIS A 697 3.85 -1.39 -1.32
N ASN A 698 4.32 -0.28 -0.74
CA ASN A 698 4.91 -0.24 0.60
C ASN A 698 3.87 0.03 1.71
N SER A 699 4.21 -0.29 2.97
CA SER A 699 3.40 -0.09 4.19
C SER A 699 3.29 1.39 4.61
N ILE A 700 2.19 1.75 5.30
CA ILE A 700 1.87 3.15 5.65
C ILE A 700 2.69 3.70 6.83
N CYS A 701 3.19 2.83 7.72
CA CYS A 701 4.13 3.20 8.78
C CYS A 701 5.49 2.60 8.44
N THR A 702 6.47 3.46 8.14
CA THR A 702 7.77 3.03 7.66
C THR A 702 8.86 3.05 8.75
N THR A 703 8.52 2.94 10.05
CA THR A 703 9.54 2.97 11.13
C THR A 703 10.43 1.71 11.21
N ARG A 704 9.90 0.47 11.15
CA ARG A 704 10.78 -0.74 10.94
C ARG A 704 11.44 -0.78 9.57
N VAL A 705 10.90 0.04 8.67
CA VAL A 705 11.31 0.21 7.29
C VAL A 705 12.51 1.19 7.38
N VAL A 706 12.37 2.47 7.08
CA VAL A 706 13.37 3.57 7.26
C VAL A 706 14.39 3.37 8.41
N ALA A 707 13.94 3.14 9.65
CA ALA A 707 14.84 3.09 10.81
C ALA A 707 15.28 1.68 11.24
N GLY A 708 14.77 0.59 10.62
CA GLY A 708 15.12 -0.79 10.98
C GLY A 708 14.68 -1.27 12.37
N VAL A 709 13.89 -0.49 13.12
CA VAL A 709 13.58 -0.74 14.55
C VAL A 709 12.10 -1.10 14.77
N GLY A 710 11.83 -2.22 15.46
CA GLY A 710 10.51 -2.55 16.01
C GLY A 710 10.32 -4.03 16.36
N VAL A 711 9.18 -4.39 16.98
CA VAL A 711 8.87 -5.75 17.47
C VAL A 711 7.48 -6.18 16.99
N PRO A 712 7.26 -7.43 16.52
CA PRO A 712 5.93 -7.95 16.17
C PRO A 712 4.87 -7.68 17.25
N GLN A 713 3.71 -7.19 16.82
CA GLN A 713 2.83 -6.39 17.67
C GLN A 713 2.23 -7.17 18.84
N LEU A 714 1.89 -8.45 18.65
CA LEU A 714 1.33 -9.29 19.71
C LEU A 714 2.37 -9.57 20.81
N SER A 715 3.61 -9.90 20.42
CA SER A 715 4.71 -10.05 21.39
C SER A 715 5.06 -8.74 22.10
N ALA A 716 5.08 -7.61 21.38
CA ALA A 716 5.29 -6.30 21.98
C ALA A 716 4.23 -5.99 23.05
N ILE A 717 2.95 -6.24 22.75
CA ILE A 717 1.84 -6.09 23.71
C ILE A 717 2.05 -7.01 24.92
N ALA A 718 2.31 -8.31 24.71
CA ALA A 718 2.45 -9.27 25.79
C ALA A 718 3.63 -8.95 26.74
N GLU A 719 4.78 -8.57 26.19
CA GLU A 719 5.99 -8.25 26.96
C GLU A 719 5.84 -6.93 27.73
N CYS A 720 5.26 -5.90 27.10
CA CYS A 720 4.97 -4.64 27.77
C CYS A 720 3.88 -4.80 28.86
N ALA A 721 2.83 -5.60 28.59
CA ALA A 721 1.79 -5.90 29.57
C ALA A 721 2.34 -6.67 30.77
N GLN A 722 3.18 -7.68 30.54
CA GLN A 722 3.80 -8.45 31.61
C GLN A 722 4.65 -7.57 32.54
N GLU A 723 5.34 -6.55 32.01
CA GLU A 723 6.08 -5.59 32.83
C GLU A 723 5.15 -4.63 33.56
N ALA A 724 4.21 -3.98 32.86
CA ALA A 724 3.34 -2.96 33.43
C ALA A 724 2.38 -3.50 34.49
N ASN A 725 1.92 -4.75 34.33
CA ASN A 725 1.04 -5.44 35.28
C ASN A 725 1.70 -5.67 36.65
N LYS A 726 3.05 -5.71 36.75
CA LYS A 726 3.77 -5.83 38.04
C LYS A 726 3.46 -4.68 39.01
N VAL A 727 3.08 -3.53 38.45
CA VAL A 727 2.76 -2.29 39.17
C VAL A 727 1.35 -1.78 38.84
N GLY A 728 0.52 -2.60 38.20
CA GLY A 728 -0.88 -2.31 37.91
C GLY A 728 -1.14 -1.20 36.88
N VAL A 729 -0.14 -0.85 36.06
CA VAL A 729 -0.27 0.19 35.03
C VAL A 729 -0.85 -0.41 33.75
N PRO A 730 -1.95 0.15 33.19
CA PRO A 730 -2.51 -0.33 31.93
C PRO A 730 -1.61 0.01 30.72
N ILE A 731 -1.67 -0.83 29.69
CA ILE A 731 -1.06 -0.55 28.39
C ILE A 731 -2.11 -0.38 27.28
N ILE A 732 -1.70 0.28 26.20
CA ILE A 732 -2.52 0.60 25.03
C ILE A 732 -1.85 -0.02 23.80
N ALA A 733 -2.55 -0.92 23.10
CA ALA A 733 -2.09 -1.46 21.84
C ALA A 733 -2.34 -0.43 20.71
N ASP A 734 -1.29 0.06 20.06
CA ASP A 734 -1.37 1.09 19.03
C ASP A 734 -0.83 0.58 17.68
N GLY A 735 -1.72 0.47 16.69
CA GLY A 735 -1.40 -0.03 15.35
C GLY A 735 -1.52 -1.55 15.16
N GLY A 736 -1.52 -1.99 13.90
CA GLY A 736 -1.62 -3.39 13.48
C GLY A 736 -3.03 -4.00 13.43
N ILE A 737 -4.06 -3.26 13.85
CA ILE A 737 -5.45 -3.71 13.87
C ILE A 737 -6.10 -3.58 12.47
N ARG A 738 -6.65 -4.67 11.94
CA ARG A 738 -7.42 -4.70 10.68
C ARG A 738 -8.87 -5.15 10.91
N ALA A 739 -9.10 -6.07 11.84
CA ALA A 739 -10.42 -6.63 12.12
C ALA A 739 -10.75 -6.63 13.63
N SER A 740 -12.02 -6.93 13.95
CA SER A 740 -12.47 -7.08 15.34
C SER A 740 -11.75 -8.20 16.08
N GLY A 741 -11.34 -9.28 15.37
CA GLY A 741 -10.52 -10.36 15.91
C GLY A 741 -9.18 -9.88 16.47
N ASP A 742 -8.52 -8.93 15.81
CA ASP A 742 -7.24 -8.35 16.27
C ASP A 742 -7.42 -7.58 17.58
N VAL A 743 -8.57 -6.90 17.77
CA VAL A 743 -8.91 -6.24 19.04
C VAL A 743 -9.02 -7.28 20.16
N VAL A 744 -9.69 -8.43 19.92
CA VAL A 744 -9.80 -9.49 20.94
C VAL A 744 -8.42 -10.05 21.29
N LYS A 745 -7.58 -10.33 20.27
CA LYS A 745 -6.20 -10.81 20.45
C LYS A 745 -5.34 -9.81 21.21
N ALA A 746 -5.41 -8.52 20.89
CA ALA A 746 -4.68 -7.46 21.58
C ALA A 746 -5.07 -7.34 23.06
N ILE A 747 -6.37 -7.35 23.37
CA ILE A 747 -6.85 -7.32 24.76
C ILE A 747 -6.43 -8.59 25.49
N ALA A 748 -6.64 -9.78 24.91
CA ALA A 748 -6.25 -11.06 25.51
C ALA A 748 -4.72 -11.20 25.72
N ALA A 749 -3.90 -10.49 24.95
CA ALA A 749 -2.46 -10.40 25.15
C ALA A 749 -2.04 -9.45 26.29
N GLY A 750 -2.99 -8.79 26.95
CA GLY A 750 -2.75 -7.90 28.10
C GLY A 750 -3.00 -6.41 27.84
N ALA A 751 -3.39 -6.00 26.63
CA ALA A 751 -3.77 -4.61 26.40
C ALA A 751 -5.05 -4.24 27.16
N SER A 752 -5.06 -3.08 27.82
CA SER A 752 -6.27 -2.59 28.50
C SER A 752 -7.18 -1.81 27.55
N THR A 753 -6.59 -1.12 26.56
CA THR A 753 -7.31 -0.46 25.46
C THR A 753 -6.56 -0.66 24.14
N VAL A 754 -7.26 -0.45 23.02
CA VAL A 754 -6.71 -0.52 21.66
C VAL A 754 -6.93 0.81 20.95
N MET A 755 -5.86 1.38 20.39
CA MET A 755 -5.87 2.60 19.59
C MET A 755 -5.91 2.27 18.09
N ILE A 756 -6.87 2.87 17.39
CA ILE A 756 -7.21 2.52 16.01
C ILE A 756 -7.19 3.77 15.11
N GLY A 757 -6.42 3.69 14.02
CA GLY A 757 -6.31 4.73 13.00
C GLY A 757 -7.11 4.39 11.74
N ASN A 758 -6.57 3.52 10.90
CA ASN A 758 -7.13 3.09 9.60
C ASN A 758 -8.63 2.78 9.58
N LEU A 759 -9.21 2.12 10.59
CA LEU A 759 -10.64 1.78 10.61
C LEU A 759 -11.52 2.98 10.96
N MET A 760 -11.03 3.91 11.78
CA MET A 760 -11.73 5.15 12.15
C MET A 760 -11.53 6.27 11.11
N ALA A 761 -10.45 6.22 10.32
CA ALA A 761 -10.27 7.07 9.16
C ALA A 761 -11.36 6.84 8.11
N ALA A 762 -11.74 7.90 7.39
CA ALA A 762 -12.81 7.91 6.41
C ALA A 762 -14.23 7.55 6.92
N THR A 763 -14.49 7.67 8.23
CA THR A 763 -15.87 7.80 8.72
C THR A 763 -16.38 9.23 8.52
N ASP A 764 -17.68 9.45 8.74
CA ASP A 764 -18.30 10.77 8.59
C ASP A 764 -17.68 11.81 9.54
N GLU A 765 -17.38 11.40 10.77
CA GLU A 765 -16.82 12.22 11.87
C GLU A 765 -15.30 12.40 11.80
N ALA A 766 -14.60 11.64 10.95
CA ALA A 766 -13.16 11.81 10.74
C ALA A 766 -12.88 13.11 9.94
N PRO A 767 -11.83 13.87 10.27
CA PRO A 767 -11.49 15.11 9.59
C PRO A 767 -11.07 14.87 8.12
N GLY A 768 -11.16 15.94 7.32
CA GLY A 768 -10.80 15.94 5.90
C GLY A 768 -11.99 15.83 4.94
N GLU A 769 -11.79 16.35 3.73
CA GLU A 769 -12.82 16.45 2.70
C GLU A 769 -13.16 15.10 2.04
N VAL A 770 -14.42 14.96 1.63
CA VAL A 770 -14.88 13.83 0.83
C VAL A 770 -14.58 14.08 -0.65
N VAL A 771 -13.68 13.28 -1.21
CA VAL A 771 -13.30 13.30 -2.62
C VAL A 771 -13.99 12.16 -3.36
N TYR A 772 -14.67 12.47 -4.46
CA TYR A 772 -15.31 11.47 -5.31
C TYR A 772 -14.34 10.99 -6.40
N HIS A 773 -14.20 9.67 -6.53
CA HIS A 773 -13.37 9.05 -7.57
C HIS A 773 -14.04 7.77 -8.07
N GLY A 774 -14.27 7.65 -9.39
CA GLY A 774 -14.98 6.50 -9.97
C GLY A 774 -16.38 6.25 -9.36
N GLY A 775 -17.14 7.31 -9.08
CA GLY A 775 -18.48 7.23 -8.49
C GLY A 775 -18.53 6.83 -7.00
N ARG A 776 -17.38 6.58 -6.36
CA ARG A 776 -17.25 6.26 -4.93
C ARG A 776 -16.69 7.46 -4.16
N ALA A 777 -17.15 7.62 -2.93
CA ALA A 777 -16.65 8.61 -1.99
C ALA A 777 -15.42 8.08 -1.22
N TYR A 778 -14.41 8.92 -1.05
CA TYR A 778 -13.19 8.64 -0.29
C TYR A 778 -12.83 9.83 0.61
N LYS A 779 -12.10 9.59 1.71
CA LYS A 779 -11.35 10.65 2.42
C LYS A 779 -9.85 10.35 2.35
N GLY A 780 -9.03 11.40 2.50
CA GLY A 780 -7.58 11.25 2.63
C GLY A 780 -7.19 10.54 3.94
N TYR A 781 -6.09 9.80 3.91
CA TYR A 781 -5.51 9.16 5.10
C TYR A 781 -3.98 9.18 5.01
N ARG A 782 -3.29 9.61 6.06
CA ARG A 782 -1.81 9.67 6.07
C ARG A 782 -1.22 9.28 7.41
N GLY A 783 -0.09 8.58 7.38
CA GLY A 783 0.72 8.32 8.55
C GLY A 783 1.36 9.60 9.07
N MET A 784 1.54 9.73 10.38
CA MET A 784 2.12 10.95 10.98
C MET A 784 3.57 11.21 10.56
N GLY A 785 4.26 10.20 10.02
CA GLY A 785 5.61 10.30 9.46
C GLY A 785 5.63 10.68 7.97
N SER A 786 4.48 10.95 7.33
CA SER A 786 4.47 11.42 5.95
C SER A 786 5.03 12.83 5.80
N ILE A 787 5.54 13.16 4.61
CA ILE A 787 6.04 14.50 4.30
C ILE A 787 4.95 15.57 4.52
N GLY A 788 3.68 15.29 4.21
CA GLY A 788 2.58 16.23 4.44
C GLY A 788 2.27 16.44 5.92
N ALA A 789 2.18 15.36 6.72
CA ALA A 789 2.00 15.44 8.17
C ALA A 789 3.19 16.14 8.85
N MET A 790 4.43 15.77 8.49
CA MET A 790 5.66 16.39 9.01
C MET A 790 5.77 17.86 8.61
N THR A 791 5.33 18.23 7.41
CA THR A 791 5.25 19.65 7.02
C THR A 791 4.26 20.43 7.90
N GLN A 792 3.20 19.79 8.39
CA GLN A 792 2.12 20.40 9.19
C GLN A 792 2.29 20.28 10.72
N GLY A 793 3.36 19.67 11.23
CA GLY A 793 3.72 19.79 12.66
C GLY A 793 4.25 18.54 13.36
N SER A 794 4.40 17.39 12.68
CA SER A 794 4.86 16.15 13.33
C SER A 794 6.36 15.87 13.23
N ARG A 795 7.21 16.81 12.76
CA ARG A 795 8.67 16.57 12.57
C ARG A 795 9.38 16.11 13.85
N ASP A 796 9.03 16.69 14.99
CA ASP A 796 9.66 16.37 16.28
C ASP A 796 9.29 14.95 16.77
N ARG A 797 8.16 14.38 16.32
CA ARG A 797 7.76 12.99 16.60
C ARG A 797 8.84 12.00 16.14
N TYR A 798 9.54 12.36 15.08
CA TYR A 798 10.61 11.61 14.41
C TYR A 798 11.98 12.30 14.58
N PHE A 799 12.12 13.15 15.59
CA PHE A 799 13.37 13.84 15.98
C PHE A 799 13.97 14.78 14.91
N GLN A 800 13.24 15.13 13.85
CA GLN A 800 13.68 15.95 12.72
C GLN A 800 13.30 17.44 12.86
N GLN A 801 13.32 17.95 14.09
CA GLN A 801 13.03 19.35 14.37
C GLN A 801 14.19 20.24 13.86
N GLY A 802 13.87 21.29 13.11
CA GLY A 802 14.87 22.16 12.47
C GLY A 802 15.40 21.67 11.10
N VAL A 803 15.01 20.47 10.64
CA VAL A 803 15.38 19.96 9.32
C VAL A 803 14.57 20.66 8.22
N ALA A 804 15.26 21.02 7.12
CA ALA A 804 14.67 21.68 5.95
C ALA A 804 13.68 20.73 5.22
N LYS A 805 12.66 21.28 4.55
CA LYS A 805 11.54 20.49 4.01
C LYS A 805 11.98 19.46 2.95
N ASP A 806 13.00 19.82 2.16
CA ASP A 806 13.68 19.02 1.14
C ASP A 806 14.57 17.90 1.71
N LYS A 807 14.80 17.88 3.04
CA LYS A 807 15.71 16.94 3.73
C LYS A 807 15.02 16.13 4.83
N LEU A 808 13.68 16.15 4.87
CA LEU A 808 12.93 15.30 5.79
C LEU A 808 12.98 13.84 5.32
N VAL A 809 13.25 12.92 6.25
CA VAL A 809 13.22 11.47 6.06
C VAL A 809 11.88 10.96 6.60
N PRO A 810 10.90 10.62 5.74
CA PRO A 810 9.54 10.34 6.19
C PRO A 810 9.35 8.90 6.67
N GLU A 811 8.91 8.74 7.92
CA GLU A 811 8.55 7.44 8.53
C GLU A 811 7.07 7.04 8.33
N GLY A 812 6.42 7.54 7.27
CA GLY A 812 5.09 7.08 6.84
C GLY A 812 4.64 7.65 5.50
N VAL A 813 3.49 7.18 5.00
CA VAL A 813 2.99 7.52 3.64
C VAL A 813 1.60 8.15 3.66
N GLU A 814 1.12 8.63 2.50
CA GLU A 814 -0.23 9.19 2.31
C GLU A 814 -1.03 8.38 1.29
N GLY A 815 -2.36 8.33 1.46
CA GLY A 815 -3.28 7.59 0.61
C GLY A 815 -4.73 8.05 0.76
N ARG A 816 -5.67 7.24 0.29
CA ARG A 816 -7.12 7.49 0.39
C ARG A 816 -7.84 6.22 0.80
N LEU A 817 -8.90 6.38 1.60
CA LEU A 817 -9.75 5.27 2.06
C LEU A 817 -11.20 5.52 1.64
N PRO A 818 -11.95 4.48 1.22
CA PRO A 818 -13.38 4.63 0.93
C PRO A 818 -14.14 5.15 2.14
N CYS A 819 -15.13 6.01 1.93
CA CYS A 819 -16.00 6.49 3.00
C CYS A 819 -16.81 5.33 3.61
N LYS A 820 -16.84 5.27 4.95
CA LYS A 820 -17.41 4.14 5.72
C LYS A 820 -18.74 4.47 6.39
N GLY A 821 -19.24 5.70 6.23
CA GLY A 821 -20.39 6.20 6.99
C GLY A 821 -20.03 6.49 8.45
N PRO A 822 -21.02 6.50 9.37
CA PRO A 822 -20.81 6.90 10.76
C PRO A 822 -19.90 5.94 11.54
N VAL A 823 -18.98 6.46 12.35
CA VAL A 823 -18.07 5.67 13.20
C VAL A 823 -18.82 4.73 14.13
N LYS A 824 -20.05 5.09 14.53
CA LYS A 824 -20.96 4.24 15.31
C LYS A 824 -21.19 2.85 14.68
N ALA A 825 -21.26 2.76 13.35
CA ALA A 825 -21.43 1.49 12.65
C ALA A 825 -20.14 0.63 12.70
N VAL A 826 -18.98 1.27 12.54
CA VAL A 826 -17.67 0.62 12.68
C VAL A 826 -17.47 0.09 14.11
N LEU A 827 -17.76 0.93 15.11
CA LEU A 827 -17.70 0.58 16.53
C LEU A 827 -18.64 -0.58 16.86
N HIS A 828 -19.87 -0.59 16.34
CA HIS A 828 -20.79 -1.72 16.54
C HIS A 828 -20.21 -3.05 16.03
N LYS A 829 -19.60 -3.07 14.84
CA LYS A 829 -18.91 -4.27 14.31
C LYS A 829 -17.73 -4.70 15.21
N LEU A 830 -16.89 -3.74 15.64
CA LEU A 830 -15.72 -4.02 16.48
C LEU A 830 -16.10 -4.56 17.86
N LEU A 831 -17.04 -3.92 18.55
CA LEU A 831 -17.50 -4.34 19.88
C LEU A 831 -18.28 -5.66 19.81
N GLY A 832 -19.05 -5.90 18.74
CA GLY A 832 -19.73 -7.17 18.51
C GLY A 832 -18.75 -8.35 18.41
N GLY A 833 -17.65 -8.18 17.67
CA GLY A 833 -16.58 -9.18 17.59
C GLY A 833 -15.88 -9.42 18.94
N LEU A 834 -15.60 -8.34 19.70
CA LEU A 834 -15.04 -8.47 21.05
C LEU A 834 -15.96 -9.22 22.01
N ARG A 835 -17.26 -8.89 22.03
CA ARG A 835 -18.27 -9.60 22.82
C ARG A 835 -18.36 -11.09 22.46
N SER A 836 -18.32 -11.39 21.17
CA SER A 836 -18.32 -12.77 20.66
C SER A 836 -17.07 -13.54 21.14
N GLY A 837 -15.88 -12.97 20.97
CA GLY A 837 -14.62 -13.58 21.42
C GLY A 837 -14.55 -13.78 22.94
N MET A 838 -15.08 -12.85 23.72
CA MET A 838 -15.24 -12.98 25.18
C MET A 838 -16.21 -14.12 25.56
N GLY A 839 -17.32 -14.27 24.84
CA GLY A 839 -18.25 -15.39 25.00
C GLY A 839 -17.59 -16.74 24.71
N TYR A 840 -16.84 -16.86 23.61
CA TYR A 840 -16.09 -18.09 23.26
C TYR A 840 -14.98 -18.46 24.26
N THR A 841 -14.48 -17.49 25.03
CA THR A 841 -13.40 -17.67 26.01
C THR A 841 -13.89 -17.66 27.46
N GLY A 842 -15.20 -17.75 27.70
CA GLY A 842 -15.77 -17.80 29.06
C GLY A 842 -15.50 -16.55 29.90
N SER A 843 -15.26 -15.41 29.26
CA SER A 843 -14.67 -14.23 29.89
C SER A 843 -15.72 -13.12 30.11
N PRO A 844 -16.28 -12.94 31.33
CA PRO A 844 -17.31 -11.93 31.58
C PRO A 844 -16.80 -10.50 31.62
N THR A 845 -15.49 -10.29 31.74
CA THR A 845 -14.84 -8.97 31.83
C THR A 845 -13.54 -8.93 31.04
N ILE A 846 -13.06 -7.72 30.73
CA ILE A 846 -11.76 -7.49 30.09
C ILE A 846 -10.61 -8.14 30.88
N ALA A 847 -10.63 -8.05 32.22
CA ALA A 847 -9.64 -8.70 33.08
C ALA A 847 -9.70 -10.23 33.00
N ALA A 848 -10.91 -10.82 33.01
CA ALA A 848 -11.08 -12.26 32.85
C ALA A 848 -10.55 -12.75 31.48
N LEU A 849 -10.70 -11.95 30.42
CA LEU A 849 -10.12 -12.25 29.11
C LEU A 849 -8.58 -12.22 29.18
N GLN A 850 -7.98 -11.23 29.82
CA GLN A 850 -6.51 -11.12 29.98
C GLN A 850 -5.91 -12.27 30.81
N GLU A 851 -6.60 -12.72 31.86
CA GLU A 851 -6.13 -13.77 32.77
C GLU A 851 -6.42 -15.19 32.25
N GLY A 852 -7.60 -15.39 31.65
CA GLY A 852 -8.15 -16.68 31.26
C GLY A 852 -7.85 -17.10 29.82
N ALA A 853 -7.70 -16.16 28.88
CA ALA A 853 -7.48 -16.48 27.48
C ALA A 853 -6.18 -17.29 27.27
N ARG A 854 -6.22 -18.23 26.32
CA ARG A 854 -5.04 -18.98 25.89
C ARG A 854 -4.93 -18.89 24.38
N PHE A 855 -3.74 -18.60 23.88
CA PHE A 855 -3.46 -18.58 22.46
C PHE A 855 -3.05 -19.97 21.95
N VAL A 856 -3.42 -20.27 20.71
CA VAL A 856 -2.85 -21.36 19.92
C VAL A 856 -2.07 -20.72 18.78
N ARG A 857 -0.78 -21.03 18.65
CA ARG A 857 0.01 -20.61 17.49
C ARG A 857 -0.42 -21.40 16.26
N ILE A 858 -0.66 -20.70 15.16
CA ILE A 858 -1.07 -21.29 13.87
C ILE A 858 0.02 -21.16 12.80
N SER A 859 -0.07 -21.99 11.78
CA SER A 859 0.69 -21.85 10.53
C SER A 859 -0.04 -20.92 9.57
N SER A 860 0.58 -20.55 8.44
CA SER A 860 -0.09 -19.81 7.36
C SER A 860 -1.32 -20.55 6.81
N ALA A 861 -1.26 -21.89 6.73
CA ALA A 861 -2.41 -22.72 6.40
C ALA A 861 -3.55 -22.57 7.42
N GLY A 862 -3.25 -22.53 8.72
CA GLY A 862 -4.25 -22.25 9.76
C GLY A 862 -4.83 -20.82 9.69
N LEU A 863 -4.07 -19.85 9.18
CA LEU A 863 -4.58 -18.51 8.90
C LEU A 863 -5.56 -18.53 7.71
N ARG A 864 -5.26 -19.29 6.65
CA ARG A 864 -6.17 -19.49 5.51
C ARG A 864 -7.47 -20.21 5.92
N GLU A 865 -7.36 -21.26 6.73
CA GLU A 865 -8.50 -21.96 7.35
C GLU A 865 -9.36 -21.01 8.19
N SER A 866 -8.75 -20.03 8.87
CA SER A 866 -9.47 -19.06 9.71
C SER A 866 -10.26 -18.00 8.94
N HIS A 867 -9.95 -17.80 7.65
CA HIS A 867 -10.65 -16.86 6.76
C HIS A 867 -11.71 -17.58 5.94
N VAL A 868 -12.57 -16.82 5.25
CA VAL A 868 -13.55 -17.39 4.32
C VAL A 868 -12.80 -18.04 3.16
N HIS A 869 -12.90 -19.36 3.05
CA HIS A 869 -12.27 -20.18 2.02
C HIS A 869 -13.31 -21.02 1.27
N ASP A 870 -12.98 -21.40 0.04
CA ASP A 870 -13.76 -22.30 -0.84
C ASP A 870 -15.22 -21.89 -1.14
N VAL A 871 -15.57 -20.62 -0.94
CA VAL A 871 -16.88 -20.04 -1.29
C VAL A 871 -16.76 -18.66 -1.95
N ILE A 872 -17.73 -18.30 -2.80
CA ILE A 872 -17.84 -16.96 -3.38
C ILE A 872 -18.67 -16.09 -2.43
N VAL A 873 -18.04 -15.09 -1.82
CA VAL A 873 -18.73 -14.10 -0.97
C VAL A 873 -19.67 -13.25 -1.84
N SER A 874 -20.97 -13.29 -1.53
CA SER A 874 -22.00 -12.59 -2.32
C SER A 874 -22.36 -11.19 -1.78
N ASN A 875 -22.16 -10.97 -0.48
CA ASN A 875 -22.27 -9.69 0.24
C ASN A 875 -21.31 -9.73 1.45
N ASP A 876 -20.78 -8.59 1.88
CA ASP A 876 -19.82 -8.38 2.99
C ASP A 876 -20.17 -7.10 3.80
#